data_AF-A0A841B2K0-F1
#
_entry.id   AF-A0A841B2K0-F1
#
_cell.length_a   1.000
_cell.length_b   1.000
_cell.length_c   1.000
_cell.angle_alpha   90.00
_cell.angle_beta   90.00
_cell.angle_gamma   90.00
#
_symmetry.space_group_name_H-M   'P 1'
#
loop_
_entity.id
_entity.type
_entity.pdbx_description
1 polymer ?
#
loop_
_entity_poly.entity_id
_entity_poly.type
_entity_poly.pdbx_seq_one_letter_code
_entity_poly.pdbx_strand_id
1 'polypeptide(L)'
;MATFLVTGATGLIGRQFTRLLLTREDADKVALVVRASSRDKLAKLVNAWPHPERVTLVTGDLGEPLLGVGQEDREKLRGVDHVVHLAALYDLTADDEASIKANVEGTTQVIALAAELNAGCLHHVSSVAVAGDHEGMFTEEMFDVGQRLVTPYHRTKFEAERLVREQQDVPWRVYRPAVVVGNSETGEMDKIDGPYYLFPAISRLAGLPDVPIVGPDLGDTNVVPVDYVAESLLALVTTKGLDGRAFHLVNPEPQPVVSVYNAFAKAAGAPTISVQLNERVSKGIVNLVKLSEHIPGFTIARDAVMERLGIPPVLLDTMAFPSVFSSASTRKALIGSGVEVPRIEDYAPTLWRYWREHLDPFRARKHGPRGELDGRRVVITGASSGIGRATAIKVAAAGGVPLLVARRQHELEEVRDEIIAAGGTASVYPADLTDEESVHKAVDAMLAEHGRIDMLVNNAGRSIRRSIKLSYDRFHDYERAMAINYFGAVRLILAVLPHMSERKFGHIVNVSSIGVQGIAPRFSAYAASKAALDYFSRIAATETHGDGITFTTIHMPLVRTPMIRPTKIYDAFPTKSPDQAADMVMKALKERPKHIGTPAGQAIGLAYTLTPGLTDAVAYQGFRVFPDSAAAGGGGGLKIGKGEQHLSRAAMALARLSRGFHW
;
A
#
# COMPACT_ATOMS: atom_id res chain seq x y z
N MET A 1 34.49 -14.63 27.78
CA MET A 1 34.16 -14.01 26.50
C MET A 1 33.55 -15.11 25.64
N ALA A 2 32.26 -15.01 25.35
CA ALA A 2 31.49 -16.00 24.63
C ALA A 2 31.34 -15.61 23.16
N THR A 3 31.33 -16.61 22.29
CA THR A 3 31.24 -16.48 20.83
C THR A 3 29.90 -17.02 20.33
N PHE A 4 29.32 -16.33 19.36
CA PHE A 4 27.96 -16.61 18.89
C PHE A 4 27.92 -16.72 17.37
N LEU A 5 27.21 -17.72 16.85
CA LEU A 5 26.79 -17.82 15.46
C LEU A 5 25.27 -17.72 15.40
N VAL A 6 24.74 -16.70 14.72
CA VAL A 6 23.29 -16.42 14.68
C VAL A 6 22.78 -16.52 13.25
N THR A 7 21.76 -17.34 13.03
CA THR A 7 21.00 -17.35 11.77
C THR A 7 19.75 -16.48 11.91
N GLY A 8 19.29 -15.85 10.83
CA GLY A 8 17.98 -15.18 10.82
C GLY A 8 17.96 -13.81 11.50
N ALA A 9 19.11 -13.15 11.61
CA ALA A 9 19.27 -11.82 12.20
C ALA A 9 18.51 -10.70 11.45
N THR A 10 18.01 -10.98 10.24
CA THR A 10 17.15 -10.07 9.48
C THR A 10 15.70 -10.08 9.95
N GLY A 11 15.24 -11.15 10.61
CA GLY A 11 13.87 -11.28 11.11
C GLY A 11 13.64 -10.57 12.44
N LEU A 12 12.37 -10.39 12.81
CA LEU A 12 11.95 -9.61 13.98
C LEU A 12 12.64 -10.03 15.28
N ILE A 13 12.54 -11.32 15.66
CA ILE A 13 13.19 -11.85 16.89
C ILE A 13 14.71 -11.78 16.76
N GLY A 14 15.27 -12.23 15.63
CA GLY A 14 16.73 -12.29 15.44
C GLY A 14 17.39 -10.91 15.48
N ARG A 15 16.73 -9.88 14.95
CA ARG A 15 17.19 -8.49 15.01
C ARG A 15 17.23 -7.96 16.44
N GLN A 16 16.15 -8.17 17.21
CA GLN A 16 16.10 -7.71 18.61
C GLN A 16 17.08 -8.48 19.49
N PHE A 17 17.13 -9.81 19.34
CA PHE A 17 18.10 -10.66 20.04
C PHE A 17 19.54 -10.23 19.77
N THR A 18 19.91 -10.00 18.51
CA THR A 18 21.28 -9.61 18.15
C THR A 18 21.64 -8.24 18.71
N ARG A 19 20.71 -7.27 18.70
CA ARG A 19 20.92 -5.95 19.31
C ARG A 19 21.20 -6.06 20.81
N LEU A 20 20.43 -6.86 21.53
CA LEU A 20 20.63 -7.10 22.97
C LEU A 20 21.90 -7.91 23.24
N LEU A 21 22.25 -8.86 22.38
CA LEU A 21 23.48 -9.64 22.51
C LEU A 21 24.72 -8.73 22.43
N LEU A 22 24.71 -7.75 21.54
CA LEU A 22 25.84 -6.83 21.34
C LEU A 22 26.04 -5.82 22.48
N THR A 23 25.03 -5.58 23.32
CA THR A 23 25.21 -4.72 24.52
C THR A 23 25.90 -5.46 25.67
N ARG A 24 26.09 -6.77 25.58
CA ARG A 24 26.75 -7.54 26.62
C ARG A 24 28.27 -7.34 26.58
N GLU A 25 28.86 -7.18 27.76
CA GLU A 25 30.31 -7.06 27.91
C GLU A 25 31.04 -8.40 27.70
N ASP A 26 30.36 -9.52 27.96
CA ASP A 26 30.94 -10.86 27.83
C ASP A 26 30.79 -11.47 26.43
N ALA A 27 30.11 -10.80 25.49
CA ALA A 27 30.02 -11.21 24.09
C ALA A 27 31.20 -10.64 23.28
N ASP A 28 32.08 -11.53 22.80
CA ASP A 28 33.32 -11.17 22.11
C ASP A 28 33.15 -11.10 20.59
N LYS A 29 32.75 -12.21 19.96
CA LYS A 29 32.52 -12.28 18.51
C LYS A 29 31.14 -12.79 18.18
N VAL A 30 30.43 -12.05 17.32
CA VAL A 30 29.08 -12.40 16.85
C VAL A 30 29.11 -12.58 15.33
N ALA A 31 29.00 -13.81 14.86
CA ALA A 31 28.88 -14.13 13.44
C ALA A 31 27.41 -14.22 13.03
N LEU A 32 27.01 -13.51 11.98
CA LEU A 32 25.65 -13.51 11.46
C LEU A 32 25.61 -14.18 10.09
N VAL A 33 24.85 -15.28 9.97
CA VAL A 33 24.64 -15.97 8.70
C VAL A 33 23.56 -15.25 7.90
N VAL A 34 23.89 -14.83 6.68
CA VAL A 34 22.99 -14.05 5.80
C VAL A 34 23.09 -14.48 4.35
N ARG A 35 21.95 -14.54 3.65
CA ARG A 35 21.91 -14.81 2.21
C ARG A 35 22.58 -13.70 1.42
N ALA A 36 23.20 -14.03 0.30
CA ALA A 36 23.89 -13.06 -0.56
C ALA A 36 23.01 -11.86 -0.93
N SER A 37 21.74 -12.12 -1.29
CA SER A 37 20.75 -11.09 -1.66
C SER A 37 20.39 -10.11 -0.53
N SER A 38 20.58 -10.52 0.73
CA SER A 38 20.21 -9.75 1.92
C SER A 38 21.40 -9.16 2.66
N ARG A 39 22.63 -9.41 2.18
CA ARG A 39 23.88 -8.98 2.83
C ARG A 39 23.97 -7.46 2.98
N ASP A 40 23.71 -6.71 1.92
CA ASP A 40 23.78 -5.23 1.95
C ASP A 40 22.73 -4.62 2.87
N LYS A 41 21.53 -5.20 2.90
CA LYS A 41 20.45 -4.78 3.81
C LYS A 41 20.86 -5.00 5.26
N LEU A 42 21.40 -6.18 5.58
CA LEU A 42 21.85 -6.48 6.94
C LEU A 42 23.05 -5.62 7.35
N ALA A 43 24.02 -5.39 6.45
CA ALA A 43 25.17 -4.53 6.72
C ALA A 43 24.75 -3.10 7.12
N LYS A 44 23.75 -2.53 6.42
CA LYS A 44 23.19 -1.22 6.78
C LYS A 44 22.54 -1.23 8.16
N LEU A 45 21.86 -2.31 8.54
CA LEU A 45 21.24 -2.45 9.87
C LEU A 45 22.30 -2.57 10.96
N VAL A 46 23.32 -3.42 10.75
CA VAL A 46 24.41 -3.65 11.72
C VAL A 46 25.13 -2.35 12.04
N ASN A 47 25.37 -1.48 11.06
CA ASN A 47 26.02 -0.18 11.29
C ASN A 47 25.27 0.74 12.28
N ALA A 48 23.98 0.49 12.51
CA ALA A 48 23.17 1.23 13.47
C ALA A 48 23.01 0.51 14.83
N TRP A 49 23.58 -0.68 14.99
CA TRP A 49 23.52 -1.46 16.24
C TRP A 49 24.66 -1.10 17.19
N PRO A 50 24.53 -1.39 18.50
CA PRO A 50 25.64 -1.27 19.44
C PRO A 50 26.81 -2.17 19.03
N HIS A 51 28.04 -1.69 19.23
CA HIS A 51 29.27 -2.46 18.99
C HIS A 51 29.33 -3.20 17.63
N PRO A 52 29.10 -2.52 16.50
CA PRO A 52 29.07 -3.16 15.18
C PRO A 52 30.41 -3.80 14.80
N GLU A 53 31.52 -3.35 15.39
CA GLU A 53 32.85 -3.92 15.22
C GLU A 53 32.98 -5.38 15.69
N ARG A 54 32.06 -5.86 16.54
CA ARG A 54 32.03 -7.24 17.01
C ARG A 54 31.29 -8.19 16.06
N VAL A 55 30.65 -7.64 15.02
CA VAL A 55 29.82 -8.40 14.08
C VAL A 55 30.61 -8.81 12.85
N THR A 56 30.58 -10.10 12.51
CA THR A 56 31.08 -10.63 11.24
C THR A 56 29.93 -11.17 10.40
N LEU A 57 29.77 -10.70 9.17
CA LEU A 57 28.76 -11.21 8.24
C LEU A 57 29.30 -12.40 7.47
N VAL A 58 28.67 -13.56 7.65
CA VAL A 58 29.00 -14.82 6.98
C VAL A 58 27.93 -15.10 5.94
N THR A 59 28.33 -15.32 4.69
CA THR A 59 27.37 -15.66 3.63
C THR A 59 26.96 -17.12 3.75
N GLY A 60 25.65 -17.36 3.76
CA GLY A 60 25.08 -18.71 3.79
C GLY A 60 23.59 -18.74 3.45
N ASP A 61 23.10 -19.90 3.05
CA ASP A 61 21.70 -20.20 2.72
C ASP A 61 21.24 -21.47 3.43
N LEU A 62 20.03 -21.45 3.99
CA LEU A 62 19.46 -22.60 4.70
C LEU A 62 19.25 -23.82 3.80
N GLY A 63 19.04 -23.62 2.49
CA GLY A 63 18.83 -24.72 1.54
C GLY A 63 20.10 -25.46 1.13
N GLU A 64 21.28 -24.98 1.53
CA GLU A 64 22.57 -25.52 1.09
C GLU A 64 23.23 -26.39 2.19
N PRO A 65 24.01 -27.42 1.81
CA PRO A 65 24.78 -28.21 2.77
C PRO A 65 25.64 -27.35 3.71
N LEU A 66 25.56 -27.60 5.02
CA LEU A 66 26.26 -26.79 6.05
C LEU A 66 25.97 -25.28 5.93
N LEU A 67 24.76 -24.94 5.49
CA LEU A 67 24.30 -23.59 5.17
C LEU A 67 25.07 -22.90 4.04
N GLY A 68 25.84 -23.63 3.22
CA GLY A 68 26.72 -23.05 2.21
C GLY A 68 27.86 -22.21 2.80
N VAL A 69 28.15 -22.33 4.10
CA VAL A 69 29.22 -21.57 4.76
C VAL A 69 30.58 -22.06 4.26
N GLY A 70 31.38 -21.14 3.74
CA GLY A 70 32.70 -21.41 3.20
C GLY A 70 33.63 -22.08 4.22
N GLN A 71 34.56 -22.91 3.74
CA GLN A 71 35.49 -23.64 4.62
C GLN A 71 36.30 -22.71 5.52
N GLU A 72 36.79 -21.59 5.01
CA GLU A 72 37.56 -20.60 5.78
C GLU A 72 36.75 -20.01 6.95
N ASP A 73 35.47 -19.70 6.72
CA ASP A 73 34.59 -19.20 7.77
C ASP A 73 34.27 -20.29 8.79
N ARG A 74 34.07 -21.54 8.37
CA ARG A 74 33.91 -22.68 9.28
C ARG A 74 35.13 -22.89 10.18
N GLU A 75 36.33 -22.76 9.63
CA GLU A 75 37.57 -22.87 10.41
C GLU A 75 37.70 -21.75 11.46
N LYS A 76 37.29 -20.52 11.12
CA LYS A 76 37.26 -19.38 12.05
C LYS A 76 36.21 -19.52 13.15
N LEU A 77 35.11 -20.22 12.88
CA LEU A 77 33.98 -20.42 13.79
C LEU A 77 34.09 -21.71 14.61
N ARG A 78 35.16 -22.48 14.45
CA ARG A 78 35.34 -23.73 15.18
C ARG A 78 35.47 -23.48 16.68
N GLY A 79 34.72 -24.25 17.46
CA GLY A 79 34.62 -24.11 18.91
C GLY A 79 33.72 -22.96 19.36
N VAL A 80 32.80 -22.48 18.50
CA VAL A 80 31.83 -21.45 18.88
C VAL A 80 30.99 -21.89 20.08
N ASP A 81 30.81 -21.01 21.06
CA ASP A 81 30.10 -21.38 22.30
C ASP A 81 28.60 -21.61 22.04
N HIS A 82 27.99 -20.77 21.21
CA HIS A 82 26.55 -20.77 20.97
C HIS A 82 26.19 -20.65 19.49
N VAL A 83 25.42 -21.60 18.96
CA VAL A 83 24.75 -21.48 17.66
C VAL A 83 23.27 -21.17 17.89
N VAL A 84 22.81 -19.98 17.52
CA VAL A 84 21.42 -19.54 17.72
C VAL A 84 20.66 -19.54 16.40
N HIS A 85 19.78 -20.53 16.25
CA HIS A 85 18.99 -20.74 15.05
C HIS A 85 17.59 -20.11 15.16
N LEU A 86 17.42 -18.93 14.55
CA LEU A 86 16.15 -18.20 14.44
C LEU A 86 15.58 -18.17 13.01
N ALA A 87 16.33 -18.65 12.02
CA ALA A 87 15.94 -18.52 10.62
C ALA A 87 14.85 -19.53 10.24
N ALA A 88 13.88 -19.08 9.45
CA ALA A 88 12.92 -19.93 8.76
C ALA A 88 12.82 -19.48 7.29
N LEU A 89 12.74 -20.43 6.37
CA LEU A 89 12.40 -20.22 4.97
C LEU A 89 10.88 -20.03 4.87
N TYR A 90 10.45 -18.84 4.46
CA TYR A 90 9.06 -18.55 4.13
C TYR A 90 9.02 -18.07 2.67
N ASP A 91 8.60 -18.96 1.78
CA ASP A 91 8.37 -18.65 0.37
C ASP A 91 6.86 -18.62 0.12
N LEU A 92 6.33 -17.41 -0.09
CA LEU A 92 4.91 -17.17 -0.37
C LEU A 92 4.44 -17.76 -1.70
N THR A 93 5.37 -18.16 -2.58
CA THR A 93 5.08 -18.73 -3.91
C THR A 93 5.19 -20.25 -3.94
N ALA A 94 5.81 -20.85 -2.91
CA ALA A 94 5.94 -22.29 -2.78
C ALA A 94 4.66 -22.89 -2.18
N ASP A 95 4.35 -24.12 -2.57
CA ASP A 95 3.31 -24.88 -1.89
C ASP A 95 3.72 -25.20 -0.44
N ASP A 96 2.73 -25.56 0.37
CA ASP A 96 2.90 -25.82 1.79
C ASP A 96 3.89 -26.97 2.06
N GLU A 97 3.96 -27.99 1.19
CA GLU A 97 4.86 -29.14 1.36
C GLU A 97 6.31 -28.77 1.07
N ALA A 98 6.57 -28.00 0.03
CA ALA A 98 7.88 -27.47 -0.31
C ALA A 98 8.41 -26.54 0.79
N SER A 99 7.54 -25.68 1.34
CA SER A 99 7.88 -24.81 2.48
C SER A 99 8.20 -25.61 3.75
N ILE A 100 7.47 -26.70 4.01
CA ILE A 100 7.78 -27.60 5.13
C ILE A 100 9.15 -28.23 4.92
N LYS A 101 9.37 -28.84 3.76
CA LYS A 101 10.61 -29.55 3.45
C LYS A 101 11.82 -28.63 3.58
N ALA A 102 11.73 -27.42 3.04
CA ALA A 102 12.81 -26.45 3.08
C ALA A 102 13.21 -26.03 4.51
N ASN A 103 12.23 -25.84 5.41
CA ASN A 103 12.51 -25.51 6.81
C ASN A 103 13.10 -26.68 7.61
N VAL A 104 12.59 -27.89 7.37
CA VAL A 104 13.08 -29.10 8.02
C VAL A 104 14.50 -29.41 7.55
N GLU A 105 14.74 -29.36 6.24
CA GLU A 105 16.07 -29.53 5.64
C GLU A 105 17.04 -28.46 6.11
N GLY A 106 16.62 -27.19 6.17
CA GLY A 106 17.43 -26.12 6.75
C GLY A 106 17.84 -26.38 8.19
N THR A 107 16.93 -26.94 9.01
CA THR A 107 17.25 -27.31 10.39
C THR A 107 18.28 -28.45 10.43
N THR A 108 18.17 -29.46 9.55
CA THR A 108 19.19 -30.51 9.39
C THR A 108 20.56 -29.91 9.06
N GLN A 109 20.62 -28.93 8.16
CA GLN A 109 21.89 -28.30 7.77
C GLN A 109 22.50 -27.45 8.90
N VAL A 110 21.66 -26.82 9.74
CA VAL A 110 22.14 -26.12 10.95
C VAL A 110 22.71 -27.11 11.97
N ILE A 111 22.06 -28.25 12.20
CA ILE A 111 22.57 -29.30 13.09
C ILE A 111 23.93 -29.80 12.60
N ALA A 112 24.02 -30.12 11.30
CA ALA A 112 25.26 -30.57 10.68
C ALA A 112 26.38 -29.51 10.79
N LEU A 113 26.06 -28.23 10.58
CA LEU A 113 27.02 -27.14 10.78
C LEU A 113 27.45 -27.02 12.24
N ALA A 114 26.52 -27.06 13.19
CA ALA A 114 26.85 -26.98 14.61
C ALA A 114 27.77 -28.13 15.07
N ALA A 115 27.54 -29.34 14.55
CA ALA A 115 28.38 -30.51 14.80
C ALA A 115 29.79 -30.32 14.19
N GLU A 116 29.88 -29.92 12.93
CA GLU A 116 31.16 -29.65 12.24
C GLU A 116 31.99 -28.58 12.96
N LEU A 117 31.32 -27.56 13.50
CA LEU A 117 31.96 -26.49 14.25
C LEU A 117 32.36 -26.90 15.68
N ASN A 118 31.97 -28.08 16.17
CA ASN A 118 32.08 -28.47 17.59
C ASN A 118 31.48 -27.40 18.52
N ALA A 119 30.25 -26.96 18.21
CA ALA A 119 29.59 -25.90 18.96
C ALA A 119 29.31 -26.32 20.42
N GLY A 120 29.39 -25.36 21.35
CA GLY A 120 29.10 -25.60 22.77
C GLY A 120 27.62 -25.92 23.02
N CYS A 121 26.70 -25.23 22.34
CA CYS A 121 25.27 -25.53 22.36
C CYS A 121 24.55 -25.00 21.11
N LEU A 122 23.60 -25.80 20.60
CA LEU A 122 22.63 -25.42 19.58
C LEU A 122 21.32 -24.92 20.22
N HIS A 123 21.02 -23.66 20.02
CA HIS A 123 19.81 -22.98 20.48
C HIS A 123 18.80 -22.88 19.33
N HIS A 124 17.73 -23.67 19.38
CA HIS A 124 16.71 -23.70 18.33
C HIS A 124 15.44 -22.94 18.74
N VAL A 125 15.03 -21.96 17.93
CA VAL A 125 13.77 -21.23 18.14
C VAL A 125 12.63 -21.90 17.36
N SER A 126 11.88 -22.71 18.09
CA SER A 126 10.67 -23.42 17.67
C SER A 126 9.43 -22.50 17.82
N SER A 127 8.27 -23.06 18.18
CA SER A 127 7.02 -22.35 18.45
C SER A 127 6.10 -23.21 19.30
N VAL A 128 5.19 -22.60 20.07
CA VAL A 128 4.09 -23.34 20.74
C VAL A 128 3.20 -24.11 19.77
N ALA A 129 3.26 -23.79 18.47
CA ALA A 129 2.61 -24.51 17.38
C ALA A 129 2.91 -26.02 17.34
N VAL A 130 3.99 -26.49 17.98
CA VAL A 130 4.27 -27.93 18.11
C VAL A 130 3.20 -28.70 18.88
N ALA A 131 2.40 -28.01 19.71
CA ALA A 131 1.28 -28.61 20.43
C ALA A 131 0.12 -29.04 19.51
N GLY A 132 0.11 -28.62 18.24
CA GLY A 132 -0.91 -29.07 17.28
C GLY A 132 -2.32 -28.67 17.72
N ASP A 133 -3.20 -29.65 17.85
CA ASP A 133 -4.57 -29.50 18.35
C ASP A 133 -4.75 -30.03 19.78
N HIS A 134 -3.67 -30.20 20.55
CA HIS A 134 -3.76 -30.66 21.94
C HIS A 134 -4.69 -29.76 22.77
N GLU A 135 -5.60 -30.37 23.52
CA GLU A 135 -6.53 -29.67 24.41
C GLU A 135 -6.05 -29.72 25.86
N GLY A 136 -6.10 -28.58 26.55
CA GLY A 136 -5.71 -28.46 27.95
C GLY A 136 -4.25 -28.08 28.17
N MET A 137 -3.69 -28.43 29.33
CA MET A 137 -2.35 -27.98 29.71
C MET A 137 -1.27 -28.66 28.85
N PHE A 138 -0.38 -27.87 28.24
CA PHE A 138 0.80 -28.33 27.51
C PHE A 138 2.06 -27.82 28.20
N THR A 139 2.87 -28.74 28.76
CA THR A 139 4.05 -28.41 29.55
C THR A 139 5.33 -28.38 28.70
N GLU A 140 6.39 -27.79 29.23
CA GLU A 140 7.69 -27.67 28.54
C GLU A 140 8.35 -29.03 28.25
N GLU A 141 7.98 -30.08 29.00
CA GLU A 141 8.48 -31.45 28.80
C GLU A 141 7.74 -32.16 27.66
N MET A 142 6.47 -31.81 27.44
CA MET A 142 5.63 -32.40 26.38
C MET A 142 6.18 -32.03 25.00
N PHE A 143 6.19 -33.01 24.10
CA PHE A 143 6.57 -32.82 22.71
C PHE A 143 5.67 -33.62 21.79
N ASP A 144 5.80 -34.95 21.76
CA ASP A 144 4.88 -35.82 21.04
C ASP A 144 3.99 -36.56 22.05
N VAL A 145 2.72 -36.14 22.12
CA VAL A 145 1.69 -36.73 22.99
C VAL A 145 0.54 -37.31 22.16
N GLY A 146 0.75 -37.50 20.85
CA GLY A 146 -0.27 -37.99 19.92
C GLY A 146 -1.21 -36.91 19.36
N GLN A 147 -0.83 -35.63 19.45
CA GLN A 147 -1.57 -34.51 18.88
C GLN A 147 -1.61 -34.57 17.34
N ARG A 148 -2.64 -34.00 16.72
CA ARG A 148 -2.72 -33.82 15.28
C ARG A 148 -2.09 -32.49 14.88
N LEU A 149 -1.27 -32.53 13.82
CA LEU A 149 -0.64 -31.35 13.24
C LEU A 149 -1.50 -30.83 12.08
N VAL A 150 -2.57 -30.13 12.44
CA VAL A 150 -3.65 -29.72 11.52
C VAL A 150 -3.14 -28.80 10.40
N THR A 151 -2.24 -27.87 10.71
CA THR A 151 -1.71 -26.90 9.75
C THR A 151 -0.32 -27.29 9.24
N PRO A 152 0.07 -26.87 8.03
CA PRO A 152 1.44 -26.98 7.54
C PRO A 152 2.47 -26.36 8.49
N TYR A 153 2.13 -25.24 9.11
CA TYR A 153 2.97 -24.57 10.08
C TYR A 153 3.21 -25.42 11.34
N HIS A 154 2.19 -26.13 11.85
CA HIS A 154 2.36 -27.09 12.95
C HIS A 154 3.35 -28.19 12.55
N ARG A 155 3.18 -28.76 11.35
CA ARG A 155 4.06 -29.83 10.83
C ARG A 155 5.51 -29.37 10.72
N THR A 156 5.75 -28.18 10.15
CA THR A 156 7.13 -27.69 9.98
C THR A 156 7.83 -27.45 11.32
N LYS A 157 7.14 -26.85 12.30
CA LYS A 157 7.72 -26.55 13.61
C LYS A 157 7.94 -27.81 14.44
N PHE A 158 7.02 -28.76 14.35
CA PHE A 158 7.16 -30.05 15.03
C PHE A 158 8.35 -30.86 14.49
N GLU A 159 8.45 -31.04 13.17
CA GLU A 159 9.54 -31.82 12.57
C GLU A 159 10.92 -31.19 12.78
N ALA A 160 11.03 -29.86 12.66
CA ALA A 160 12.29 -29.15 12.93
C ALA A 160 12.74 -29.35 14.39
N GLU A 161 11.82 -29.22 15.35
CA GLU A 161 12.14 -29.44 16.75
C GLU A 161 12.48 -30.92 17.04
N ARG A 162 11.79 -31.86 16.38
CA ARG A 162 12.07 -33.30 16.50
C ARG A 162 13.52 -33.62 16.14
N LEU A 163 14.00 -33.10 15.02
CA LEU A 163 15.39 -33.27 14.57
C LEU A 163 16.40 -32.77 15.62
N VAL A 164 16.15 -31.60 16.20
CA VAL A 164 17.03 -31.02 17.23
C VAL A 164 17.02 -31.85 18.52
N ARG A 165 15.87 -32.42 18.89
CA ARG A 165 15.70 -33.27 20.08
C ARG A 165 16.34 -34.65 19.93
N GLU A 166 16.25 -35.25 18.75
CA GLU A 166 16.70 -36.62 18.48
C GLU A 166 18.20 -36.74 18.18
N GLN A 167 18.83 -35.69 17.64
CA GLN A 167 20.28 -35.68 17.39
C GLN A 167 21.10 -35.73 18.69
N GLN A 168 22.31 -36.28 18.61
CA GLN A 168 23.23 -36.44 19.77
C GLN A 168 24.59 -35.79 19.54
N ASP A 169 24.79 -35.11 18.42
CA ASP A 169 26.08 -34.57 18.00
C ASP A 169 26.44 -33.29 18.77
N VAL A 170 25.44 -32.50 19.16
CA VAL A 170 25.62 -31.20 19.84
C VAL A 170 24.61 -31.04 20.98
N PRO A 171 25.02 -30.55 22.18
CA PRO A 171 24.06 -30.17 23.22
C PRO A 171 23.06 -29.14 22.71
N TRP A 172 21.79 -29.26 23.07
CA TRP A 172 20.74 -28.41 22.49
C TRP A 172 19.81 -27.79 23.53
N ARG A 173 19.18 -26.68 23.15
CA ARG A 173 18.05 -26.06 23.88
C ARG A 173 17.01 -25.59 22.89
N VAL A 174 15.75 -25.75 23.26
CA VAL A 174 14.61 -25.35 22.43
C VAL A 174 13.85 -24.21 23.10
N TYR A 175 13.44 -23.22 22.30
CA TYR A 175 12.62 -22.09 22.74
C TYR A 175 11.35 -22.04 21.92
N ARG A 176 10.20 -22.08 22.59
CA ARG A 176 8.87 -22.13 21.99
C ARG A 176 8.11 -20.84 22.34
N PRO A 177 8.29 -19.76 21.56
CA PRO A 177 7.50 -18.55 21.73
C PRO A 177 6.03 -18.77 21.35
N ALA A 178 5.16 -17.99 21.99
CA ALA A 178 3.75 -17.84 21.61
C ALA A 178 3.58 -16.98 20.34
N VAL A 179 2.40 -16.39 20.13
CA VAL A 179 2.22 -15.38 19.08
C VAL A 179 3.07 -14.16 19.42
N VAL A 180 4.12 -13.93 18.64
CA VAL A 180 5.03 -12.81 18.84
C VAL A 180 4.49 -11.55 18.17
N VAL A 181 4.26 -10.52 18.97
CA VAL A 181 3.88 -9.18 18.51
C VAL A 181 5.08 -8.24 18.52
N GLY A 182 4.84 -6.99 18.14
CA GLY A 182 5.88 -5.97 17.97
C GLY A 182 6.53 -5.61 19.29
N ASN A 183 7.55 -4.78 19.21
CA ASN A 183 8.29 -4.36 20.39
C ASN A 183 7.39 -3.51 21.31
N SER A 184 7.34 -3.84 22.59
CA SER A 184 6.40 -3.26 23.57
C SER A 184 6.63 -1.76 23.81
N GLU A 185 7.88 -1.30 23.66
CA GLU A 185 8.29 0.08 23.91
C GLU A 185 8.24 0.96 22.65
N THR A 186 8.77 0.43 21.54
CA THR A 186 8.93 1.18 20.28
C THR A 186 7.78 0.95 19.31
N GLY A 187 7.07 -0.17 19.44
CA GLY A 187 6.02 -0.61 18.52
C GLY A 187 6.55 -1.33 17.28
N GLU A 188 7.87 -1.41 17.09
CA GLU A 188 8.51 -1.94 15.88
C GLU A 188 8.01 -3.36 15.57
N MET A 189 7.50 -3.56 14.35
CA MET A 189 7.06 -4.86 13.83
C MET A 189 7.28 -4.94 12.32
N ASP A 190 7.52 -6.16 11.81
CA ASP A 190 7.93 -6.40 10.42
C ASP A 190 6.78 -6.61 9.43
N LYS A 191 5.66 -7.16 9.90
CA LYS A 191 4.51 -7.51 9.06
C LYS A 191 3.20 -7.50 9.85
N ILE A 192 2.09 -7.39 9.13
CA ILE A 192 0.73 -7.58 9.66
C ILE A 192 0.52 -9.11 9.75
N ASP A 193 0.53 -9.64 10.96
CA ASP A 193 0.28 -11.06 11.25
C ASP A 193 -0.43 -11.24 12.60
N GLY A 194 -1.07 -12.38 12.82
CA GLY A 194 -1.79 -12.70 14.05
C GLY A 194 -2.85 -11.63 14.43
N PRO A 195 -2.78 -11.02 15.65
CA PRO A 195 -3.81 -10.09 16.11
C PRO A 195 -3.95 -8.83 15.24
N TYR A 196 -2.95 -8.50 14.42
CA TYR A 196 -2.95 -7.30 13.58
C TYR A 196 -3.94 -7.34 12.42
N TYR A 197 -4.45 -8.51 12.03
CA TYR A 197 -5.49 -8.62 10.99
C TYR A 197 -6.80 -7.91 11.38
N LEU A 198 -7.04 -7.70 12.68
CA LEU A 198 -8.21 -6.96 13.17
C LEU A 198 -8.03 -5.43 13.09
N PHE A 199 -6.80 -4.93 12.93
CA PHE A 199 -6.53 -3.50 13.04
C PHE A 199 -7.20 -2.63 11.96
N PRO A 200 -7.28 -3.04 10.68
CA PRO A 200 -8.08 -2.32 9.68
C PRO A 200 -9.55 -2.17 10.07
N ALA A 201 -10.15 -3.21 10.66
CA ALA A 201 -11.54 -3.18 11.11
C ALA A 201 -11.70 -2.26 12.33
N ILE A 202 -10.83 -2.39 13.33
CA ILE A 202 -10.79 -1.51 14.51
C ILE A 202 -10.62 -0.05 14.07
N SER A 203 -9.75 0.25 13.10
CA SER A 203 -9.52 1.62 12.64
C SER A 203 -10.73 2.25 11.96
N ARG A 204 -11.68 1.47 11.45
CA ARG A 204 -12.92 1.99 10.86
C ARG A 204 -13.99 2.28 11.91
N LEU A 205 -13.93 1.56 13.02
CA LEU A 205 -14.81 1.78 14.17
C LEU A 205 -14.27 2.89 15.10
N ALA A 206 -13.01 3.28 14.94
CA ALA A 206 -12.40 4.40 15.66
C ALA A 206 -13.22 5.69 15.45
N GLY A 207 -13.66 6.29 16.56
CA GLY A 207 -14.49 7.50 16.56
C GLY A 207 -16.00 7.26 16.55
N LEU A 208 -16.46 6.01 16.51
CA LEU A 208 -17.85 5.69 16.86
C LEU A 208 -18.06 5.85 18.37
N PRO A 209 -19.29 6.18 18.82
CA PRO A 209 -19.60 6.21 20.25
C PRO A 209 -19.34 4.83 20.87
N ASP A 210 -18.76 4.82 22.07
CA ASP A 210 -18.45 3.61 22.82
C ASP A 210 -19.74 2.98 23.37
N VAL A 211 -20.44 2.25 22.51
CA VAL A 211 -21.65 1.50 22.84
C VAL A 211 -21.28 0.03 23.03
N PRO A 212 -21.70 -0.60 24.14
CA PRO A 212 -21.55 -2.04 24.40
C PRO A 212 -21.87 -2.92 23.17
N ILE A 213 -20.86 -3.63 22.65
CA ILE A 213 -21.07 -4.63 21.58
C ILE A 213 -21.08 -6.03 22.20
N VAL A 214 -22.03 -6.86 21.76
CA VAL A 214 -22.10 -8.29 22.12
C VAL A 214 -21.24 -9.08 21.13
N GLY A 215 -20.32 -9.90 21.64
CA GLY A 215 -19.41 -10.71 20.83
C GLY A 215 -19.45 -12.21 21.19
N PRO A 216 -19.10 -13.11 20.27
CA PRO A 216 -18.94 -14.52 20.58
C PRO A 216 -17.73 -14.72 21.51
N ASP A 217 -17.80 -15.77 22.35
CA ASP A 217 -16.60 -16.29 23.01
C ASP A 217 -15.72 -16.97 21.96
N LEU A 218 -14.51 -16.46 21.81
CA LEU A 218 -13.52 -16.93 20.84
C LEU A 218 -12.41 -17.75 21.52
N GLY A 219 -12.51 -18.02 22.82
CA GLY A 219 -11.50 -18.74 23.58
C GLY A 219 -10.26 -17.92 23.91
N ASP A 220 -9.21 -18.62 24.32
CA ASP A 220 -7.95 -18.03 24.77
C ASP A 220 -6.89 -18.06 23.68
N THR A 221 -6.05 -17.04 23.69
CA THR A 221 -4.84 -16.94 22.88
C THR A 221 -3.64 -16.71 23.80
N ASN A 222 -2.45 -16.58 23.21
CA ASN A 222 -1.23 -16.27 23.95
C ASN A 222 -0.33 -15.39 23.09
N VAL A 223 -0.12 -14.16 23.56
CA VAL A 223 0.52 -13.08 22.82
C VAL A 223 1.61 -12.46 23.69
N VAL A 224 2.81 -12.36 23.14
CA VAL A 224 3.99 -11.83 23.83
C VAL A 224 4.76 -10.87 22.92
N PRO A 225 5.31 -9.77 23.43
CA PRO A 225 6.06 -8.83 22.61
C PRO A 225 7.46 -9.37 22.30
N VAL A 226 8.04 -8.97 21.16
CA VAL A 226 9.33 -9.49 20.68
C VAL A 226 10.49 -9.21 21.63
N ASP A 227 10.49 -8.08 22.32
CA ASP A 227 11.49 -7.70 23.34
C ASP A 227 11.52 -8.72 24.48
N TYR A 228 10.37 -9.06 25.08
CA TYR A 228 10.30 -10.14 26.08
C TYR A 228 10.88 -11.46 25.56
N VAL A 229 10.55 -11.85 24.31
CA VAL A 229 11.08 -13.08 23.71
C VAL A 229 12.59 -13.01 23.53
N ALA A 230 13.12 -11.89 23.05
CA ALA A 230 14.54 -11.68 22.81
C ALA A 230 15.34 -11.62 24.11
N GLU A 231 14.84 -10.94 25.13
CA GLU A 231 15.43 -10.85 26.48
C GLU A 231 15.43 -12.21 27.18
N SER A 232 14.29 -12.92 27.14
CA SER A 232 14.19 -14.28 27.68
C SER A 232 15.15 -15.23 26.99
N LEU A 233 15.23 -15.17 25.65
CA LEU A 233 16.17 -15.97 24.88
C LEU A 233 17.62 -15.67 25.28
N LEU A 234 18.01 -14.40 25.41
CA LEU A 234 19.36 -14.01 25.80
C LEU A 234 19.73 -14.50 27.21
N ALA A 235 18.82 -14.37 28.17
CA ALA A 235 19.02 -14.86 29.53
C ALA A 235 19.17 -16.40 29.55
N LEU A 236 18.32 -17.11 28.82
CA LEU A 236 18.34 -18.58 28.80
C LEU A 236 19.50 -19.15 27.98
N VAL A 237 19.94 -18.51 26.90
CA VAL A 237 21.11 -18.94 26.10
C VAL A 237 22.37 -18.93 26.96
N THR A 238 22.53 -17.90 27.79
CA THR A 238 23.76 -17.66 28.56
C THR A 238 23.78 -18.34 29.94
N THR A 239 22.65 -18.87 30.39
CA THR A 239 22.56 -19.62 31.66
C THR A 239 23.12 -21.03 31.51
N LYS A 240 23.98 -21.49 32.44
CA LYS A 240 24.58 -22.84 32.37
C LYS A 240 23.63 -23.93 32.90
N GLY A 241 23.83 -25.17 32.45
CA GLY A 241 23.11 -26.35 32.95
C GLY A 241 21.65 -26.44 32.49
N LEU A 242 21.27 -25.74 31.42
CA LEU A 242 19.93 -25.75 30.85
C LEU A 242 19.77 -26.65 29.61
N ASP A 243 20.82 -27.37 29.21
CA ASP A 243 20.85 -28.19 28.01
C ASP A 243 19.87 -29.38 28.09
N GLY A 244 19.42 -29.85 26.92
CA GLY A 244 18.48 -30.97 26.78
C GLY A 244 17.04 -30.64 27.16
N ARG A 245 16.68 -29.34 27.18
CA ARG A 245 15.36 -28.86 27.63
C ARG A 245 14.71 -27.90 26.64
N ALA A 246 13.39 -27.84 26.69
CA ALA A 246 12.58 -26.85 25.99
C ALA A 246 12.02 -25.81 26.97
N PHE A 247 11.80 -24.59 26.47
CA PHE A 247 11.34 -23.44 27.25
C PHE A 247 10.17 -22.75 26.54
N HIS A 248 9.04 -22.57 27.24
CA HIS A 248 7.89 -21.84 26.74
C HIS A 248 8.04 -20.33 26.99
N LEU A 249 8.25 -19.56 25.92
CA LEU A 249 8.31 -18.10 25.97
C LEU A 249 6.91 -17.52 25.72
N VAL A 250 6.05 -17.69 26.73
CA VAL A 250 4.60 -17.45 26.65
C VAL A 250 4.16 -16.53 27.79
N ASN A 251 2.96 -15.95 27.67
CA ASN A 251 2.27 -15.34 28.80
C ASN A 251 1.80 -16.47 29.74
N PRO A 252 2.14 -16.44 31.06
CA PRO A 252 1.74 -17.47 32.00
C PRO A 252 0.24 -17.47 32.31
N GLU A 253 -0.46 -16.37 32.06
CA GLU A 253 -1.90 -16.25 32.25
C GLU A 253 -2.61 -16.45 30.90
N PRO A 254 -3.71 -17.23 30.84
CA PRO A 254 -4.54 -17.32 29.65
C PRO A 254 -5.05 -15.93 29.24
N GLN A 255 -4.95 -15.60 27.95
CA GLN A 255 -5.40 -14.31 27.43
C GLN A 255 -6.63 -14.50 26.55
N PRO A 256 -7.85 -14.17 27.02
CA PRO A 256 -9.04 -14.23 26.17
C PRO A 256 -8.86 -13.38 24.92
N VAL A 257 -9.21 -13.91 23.75
CA VAL A 257 -9.11 -13.18 22.46
C VAL A 257 -9.86 -11.84 22.53
N VAL A 258 -10.98 -11.82 23.25
CA VAL A 258 -11.79 -10.61 23.49
C VAL A 258 -11.01 -9.56 24.30
N SER A 259 -10.24 -9.96 25.29
CA SER A 259 -9.42 -9.03 26.10
C SER A 259 -8.32 -8.41 25.24
N VAL A 260 -7.65 -9.21 24.41
CA VAL A 260 -6.65 -8.73 23.47
C VAL A 260 -7.26 -7.74 22.46
N TYR A 261 -8.43 -8.07 21.89
CA TYR A 261 -9.18 -7.15 21.03
C TYR A 261 -9.50 -5.84 21.74
N ASN A 262 -10.04 -5.91 22.96
CA ASN A 262 -10.45 -4.73 23.73
C ASN A 262 -9.26 -3.82 24.08
N ALA A 263 -8.07 -4.38 24.34
CA ALA A 263 -6.86 -3.59 24.55
C ALA A 263 -6.53 -2.72 23.32
N PHE A 264 -6.61 -3.29 22.12
CA PHE A 264 -6.39 -2.55 20.86
C PHE A 264 -7.55 -1.61 20.50
N ALA A 265 -8.80 -2.02 20.72
CA ALA A 265 -9.97 -1.19 20.48
C ALA A 265 -9.93 0.09 21.35
N LYS A 266 -9.57 -0.07 22.63
CA LYS A 266 -9.38 1.06 23.55
C LYS A 266 -8.24 1.97 23.11
N ALA A 267 -7.11 1.42 22.67
CA ALA A 267 -6.02 2.18 22.09
C ALA A 267 -6.42 2.97 20.82
N ALA A 268 -7.36 2.43 20.04
CA ALA A 268 -7.88 3.05 18.82
C ALA A 268 -8.98 4.08 19.05
N GLY A 269 -9.58 4.14 20.25
CA GLY A 269 -10.84 4.86 20.48
C GLY A 269 -12.02 4.24 19.72
N ALA A 270 -12.00 2.91 19.59
CA ALA A 270 -13.07 2.12 18.99
C ALA A 270 -13.91 1.42 20.09
N PRO A 271 -15.18 1.06 19.81
CA PRO A 271 -16.04 0.38 20.76
C PRO A 271 -15.48 -0.97 21.24
N THR A 272 -15.67 -1.25 22.52
CA THR A 272 -15.25 -2.51 23.17
C THR A 272 -16.36 -3.56 23.21
N ILE A 273 -15.98 -4.84 23.30
CA ILE A 273 -16.90 -5.95 23.50
C ILE A 273 -17.08 -6.15 25.01
N SER A 274 -18.31 -6.00 25.50
CA SER A 274 -18.62 -6.00 26.93
C SER A 274 -19.48 -7.18 27.40
N VAL A 275 -20.12 -7.91 26.48
CA VAL A 275 -20.92 -9.10 26.78
C VAL A 275 -20.46 -10.26 25.89
N GLN A 276 -19.95 -11.32 26.52
CA GLN A 276 -19.59 -12.56 25.84
C GLN A 276 -20.82 -13.49 25.80
N LEU A 277 -21.20 -13.95 24.62
CA LEU A 277 -22.24 -14.96 24.46
C LEU A 277 -21.72 -16.33 24.96
N ASN A 278 -22.56 -17.07 25.69
CA ASN A 278 -22.19 -18.39 26.20
C ASN A 278 -21.79 -19.36 25.07
N GLU A 279 -20.93 -20.35 25.38
CA GLU A 279 -20.37 -21.29 24.40
C GLU A 279 -21.41 -21.97 23.50
N ARG A 280 -22.60 -22.31 24.03
CA ARG A 280 -23.65 -23.00 23.25
C ARG A 280 -24.27 -22.12 22.16
N VAL A 281 -24.50 -20.84 22.44
CA VAL A 281 -25.04 -19.88 21.46
C VAL A 281 -23.95 -19.45 20.48
N SER A 282 -22.72 -19.24 20.96
CA SER A 282 -21.55 -18.92 20.15
C SER A 282 -21.23 -20.04 19.14
N LYS A 283 -21.21 -21.30 19.56
CA LYS A 283 -21.03 -22.47 18.66
C LYS A 283 -22.15 -22.56 17.61
N GLY A 284 -23.39 -22.20 17.97
CA GLY A 284 -24.52 -22.14 17.04
C GLY A 284 -24.34 -21.10 15.93
N ILE A 285 -23.88 -19.89 16.27
CA ILE A 285 -23.63 -18.81 15.31
C ILE A 285 -22.42 -19.13 14.42
N VAL A 286 -21.31 -19.60 15.01
CA VAL A 286 -20.11 -20.01 14.28
C VAL A 286 -20.43 -21.15 13.31
N ASN A 287 -21.23 -22.14 13.72
CA ASN A 287 -21.68 -23.22 12.85
C ASN A 287 -22.60 -22.73 11.73
N LEU A 288 -23.43 -21.71 11.97
CA LEU A 288 -24.30 -21.12 10.93
C LEU A 288 -23.47 -20.39 9.86
N VAL A 289 -22.39 -19.71 10.27
CA VAL A 289 -21.40 -19.12 9.35
C VAL A 289 -20.67 -20.20 8.57
N LYS A 290 -20.24 -21.30 9.21
CA LYS A 290 -19.61 -22.46 8.54
C LYS A 290 -20.56 -23.19 7.57
N LEU A 291 -21.85 -23.28 7.90
CA LEU A 291 -22.84 -23.91 7.02
C LEU A 291 -23.05 -23.12 5.71
N SER A 292 -22.86 -21.80 5.75
CA SER A 292 -23.00 -20.93 4.57
C SER A 292 -21.88 -21.08 3.54
N GLU A 293 -20.80 -21.80 3.87
CA GLU A 293 -19.64 -22.03 2.99
C GLU A 293 -19.95 -22.92 1.78
N HIS A 294 -21.04 -23.69 1.86
CA HIS A 294 -21.42 -24.66 0.84
C HIS A 294 -22.47 -24.14 -0.15
N ILE A 295 -22.83 -22.85 -0.10
CA ILE A 295 -23.81 -22.22 -0.99
C ILE A 295 -23.08 -21.46 -2.12
N PRO A 296 -23.14 -21.92 -3.39
CA PRO A 296 -22.50 -21.22 -4.51
C PRO A 296 -23.05 -19.78 -4.65
N GLY A 297 -22.16 -18.78 -4.62
CA GLY A 297 -22.48 -17.36 -4.77
C GLY A 297 -22.52 -16.56 -3.46
N PHE A 298 -22.70 -17.20 -2.31
CA PHE A 298 -22.61 -16.54 -1.00
C PHE A 298 -21.15 -16.31 -0.58
N THR A 299 -20.25 -17.21 -0.99
CA THR A 299 -18.80 -17.08 -0.81
C THR A 299 -18.25 -15.83 -1.49
N ILE A 300 -18.67 -15.49 -2.71
CA ILE A 300 -18.22 -14.27 -3.41
C ILE A 300 -18.64 -12.99 -2.66
N ALA A 301 -19.88 -12.93 -2.15
CA ALA A 301 -20.36 -11.77 -1.40
C ALA A 301 -19.68 -11.65 -0.04
N ARG A 302 -19.49 -12.78 0.67
CA ARG A 302 -18.75 -12.83 1.93
C ARG A 302 -17.28 -12.45 1.73
N ASP A 303 -16.61 -13.06 0.76
CA ASP A 303 -15.19 -12.84 0.47
C ASP A 303 -14.97 -11.39 0.02
N ALA A 304 -15.88 -10.80 -0.77
CA ALA A 304 -15.84 -9.37 -1.08
C ALA A 304 -16.04 -8.47 0.16
N VAL A 305 -16.89 -8.88 1.12
CA VAL A 305 -17.07 -8.16 2.39
C VAL A 305 -15.86 -8.33 3.31
N MET A 306 -15.31 -9.54 3.43
CA MET A 306 -14.15 -9.89 4.24
C MET A 306 -12.85 -9.30 3.70
N GLU A 307 -12.65 -9.32 2.38
CA GLU A 307 -11.57 -8.64 1.67
C GLU A 307 -11.70 -7.12 1.82
N ARG A 308 -12.92 -6.59 1.73
CA ARG A 308 -13.18 -5.17 2.04
C ARG A 308 -12.89 -4.86 3.50
N LEU A 309 -13.07 -5.79 4.44
CA LEU A 309 -12.72 -5.67 5.87
C LEU A 309 -11.24 -5.98 6.17
N GLY A 310 -10.51 -6.60 5.24
CA GLY A 310 -9.10 -6.98 5.38
C GLY A 310 -8.86 -8.23 6.22
N ILE A 311 -9.86 -9.09 6.41
CA ILE A 311 -9.78 -10.28 7.27
C ILE A 311 -9.81 -11.55 6.42
N PRO A 312 -8.70 -12.28 6.25
CA PRO A 312 -8.70 -13.60 5.62
C PRO A 312 -9.64 -14.60 6.33
N PRO A 313 -10.56 -15.30 5.63
CA PRO A 313 -11.53 -16.22 6.24
C PRO A 313 -10.89 -17.37 7.05
N VAL A 314 -9.70 -17.82 6.65
CA VAL A 314 -8.92 -18.89 7.30
C VAL A 314 -8.49 -18.53 8.74
N LEU A 315 -8.51 -17.25 9.11
CA LEU A 315 -8.04 -16.80 10.42
C LEU A 315 -9.01 -17.14 11.57
N LEU A 316 -10.30 -17.30 11.29
CA LEU A 316 -11.28 -17.62 12.34
C LEU A 316 -11.02 -18.99 12.98
N ASP A 317 -10.42 -19.92 12.24
CA ASP A 317 -10.09 -21.27 12.73
C ASP A 317 -8.71 -21.34 13.43
N THR A 318 -7.92 -20.26 13.44
CA THR A 318 -6.54 -20.23 13.99
C THR A 318 -6.32 -19.14 15.05
N MET A 319 -7.37 -18.42 15.44
CA MET A 319 -7.27 -17.28 16.37
C MET A 319 -7.07 -17.66 17.84
N ALA A 320 -7.45 -18.88 18.23
CA ALA A 320 -7.40 -19.34 19.61
C ALA A 320 -6.59 -20.63 19.73
N PHE A 321 -5.91 -20.77 20.87
CA PHE A 321 -5.20 -21.99 21.21
C PHE A 321 -6.13 -22.94 21.97
N PRO A 322 -6.28 -24.20 21.53
CA PRO A 322 -6.93 -25.24 22.35
C PRO A 322 -6.09 -25.59 23.60
N SER A 323 -4.79 -25.32 23.55
CA SER A 323 -3.83 -25.56 24.63
C SER A 323 -3.63 -24.34 25.54
N VAL A 324 -3.44 -24.60 26.84
CA VAL A 324 -2.88 -23.66 27.81
C VAL A 324 -1.43 -24.02 28.07
N PHE A 325 -0.49 -23.08 27.88
CA PHE A 325 0.94 -23.37 27.95
C PHE A 325 1.52 -23.06 29.33
N SER A 326 2.12 -24.07 29.97
CA SER A 326 2.85 -23.85 31.23
C SER A 326 4.26 -23.31 30.96
N SER A 327 4.66 -22.26 31.67
CA SER A 327 6.01 -21.66 31.63
C SER A 327 6.77 -21.80 32.96
N ALA A 328 6.47 -22.83 33.76
CA ALA A 328 7.03 -22.98 35.10
C ALA A 328 8.57 -23.10 35.11
N SER A 329 9.15 -23.88 34.19
CA SER A 329 10.60 -24.06 34.08
C SER A 329 11.27 -22.82 33.50
N THR A 330 10.68 -22.21 32.47
CA THR A 330 11.14 -20.91 31.94
C THR A 330 11.19 -19.85 33.03
N ARG A 331 10.10 -19.63 33.77
CA ARG A 331 10.07 -18.63 34.84
C ARG A 331 11.10 -18.92 35.93
N LYS A 332 11.27 -20.19 36.31
CA LYS A 332 12.31 -20.60 37.27
C LYS A 332 13.72 -20.28 36.76
N ALA A 333 13.98 -20.51 35.48
CA ALA A 333 15.28 -20.23 34.88
C ALA A 333 15.56 -18.74 34.67
N LEU A 334 14.51 -17.91 34.59
CA LEU A 334 14.61 -16.44 34.47
C LEU A 334 14.68 -15.70 35.80
N ILE A 335 14.58 -16.38 36.95
CA ILE A 335 14.69 -15.73 38.27
C ILE A 335 16.01 -14.96 38.36
N GLY A 336 15.94 -13.68 38.70
CA GLY A 336 17.10 -12.79 38.83
C GLY A 336 17.57 -12.14 37.52
N SER A 337 16.97 -12.46 36.37
CA SER A 337 17.26 -11.79 35.09
C SER A 337 16.54 -10.45 34.92
N GLY A 338 15.49 -10.20 35.70
CA GLY A 338 14.62 -9.02 35.56
C GLY A 338 13.63 -9.09 34.40
N VAL A 339 13.63 -10.18 33.64
CA VAL A 339 12.73 -10.37 32.49
C VAL A 339 11.35 -10.80 32.96
N GLU A 340 10.35 -9.95 32.71
CA GLU A 340 8.95 -10.22 32.98
C GLU A 340 8.11 -9.94 31.73
N VAL A 341 7.02 -10.68 31.55
CA VAL A 341 6.11 -10.43 30.44
C VAL A 341 5.19 -9.25 30.79
N PRO A 342 5.21 -8.14 30.03
CA PRO A 342 4.31 -7.03 30.29
C PRO A 342 2.86 -7.41 29.93
N ARG A 343 1.90 -6.71 30.53
CA ARG A 343 0.48 -6.92 30.20
C ARG A 343 0.14 -6.25 28.87
N ILE A 344 -0.75 -6.87 28.09
CA ILE A 344 -1.11 -6.40 26.74
C ILE A 344 -1.66 -4.96 26.76
N GLU A 345 -2.37 -4.58 27.81
CA GLU A 345 -2.94 -3.23 27.99
C GLU A 345 -1.86 -2.15 28.06
N ASP A 346 -0.68 -2.48 28.57
CA ASP A 346 0.40 -1.53 28.80
C ASP A 346 1.13 -1.18 27.49
N TYR A 347 1.16 -2.09 26.50
CA TYR A 347 1.87 -1.90 25.21
C TYR A 347 0.98 -1.90 23.96
N ALA A 348 -0.31 -2.25 24.07
CA ALA A 348 -1.26 -2.16 22.96
C ALA A 348 -1.32 -0.76 22.30
N PRO A 349 -1.29 0.37 23.04
CA PRO A 349 -1.25 1.71 22.44
C PRO A 349 -0.02 1.97 21.58
N THR A 350 1.14 1.44 21.99
CA THR A 350 2.40 1.56 21.25
C THR A 350 2.33 0.78 19.95
N LEU A 351 1.89 -0.47 19.99
CA LEU A 351 1.71 -1.30 18.79
C LEU A 351 0.68 -0.69 17.83
N TRP A 352 -0.45 -0.22 18.35
CA TRP A 352 -1.49 0.44 17.56
C TRP A 352 -0.96 1.68 16.83
N ARG A 353 -0.23 2.55 17.56
CA ARG A 353 0.37 3.75 17.02
C ARG A 353 1.36 3.43 15.90
N TYR A 354 2.28 2.50 16.15
CA TYR A 354 3.26 2.08 15.15
C TYR A 354 2.57 1.49 13.91
N TRP A 355 1.60 0.59 14.09
CA TRP A 355 0.84 0.05 12.97
C TRP A 355 0.15 1.16 12.17
N ARG A 356 -0.55 2.08 12.83
CA ARG A 356 -1.26 3.19 12.17
C ARG A 356 -0.31 4.08 11.37
N GLU A 357 0.90 4.28 11.87
CA GLU A 357 1.89 5.18 11.27
C GLU A 357 2.71 4.51 10.18
N HIS A 358 3.00 3.22 10.29
CA HIS A 358 3.94 2.51 9.41
C HIS A 358 3.29 1.45 8.53
N LEU A 359 2.24 0.77 9.00
CA LEU A 359 1.72 -0.46 8.40
C LEU A 359 0.25 -0.41 7.97
N ASP A 360 -0.55 0.59 8.40
CA ASP A 360 -1.95 0.71 7.98
C ASP A 360 -2.02 0.79 6.44
N PRO A 361 -2.57 -0.23 5.76
CA PRO A 361 -2.61 -0.28 4.29
C PRO A 361 -3.48 0.83 3.72
N PHE A 362 -4.35 1.43 4.52
CA PHE A 362 -5.22 2.53 4.16
C PHE A 362 -4.76 3.87 4.73
N ARG A 363 -3.56 3.96 5.33
CA ARG A 363 -2.96 5.20 5.85
C ARG A 363 -3.01 6.32 4.81
N ALA A 364 -2.68 5.97 3.57
CA ALA A 364 -2.67 6.90 2.46
C ALA A 364 -4.06 7.43 2.09
N ARG A 365 -5.16 6.86 2.58
CA ARG A 365 -6.52 7.34 2.30
C ARG A 365 -6.99 8.44 3.25
N LYS A 366 -6.36 8.57 4.42
CA LYS A 366 -6.75 9.54 5.46
C LYS A 366 -6.39 10.97 5.04
N HIS A 367 -7.21 11.93 5.45
CA HIS A 367 -7.05 13.35 5.13
C HIS A 367 -6.41 14.08 6.32
N GLY A 368 -5.70 15.18 6.06
CA GLY A 368 -5.15 16.03 7.12
C GLY A 368 -6.24 16.90 7.78
N PRO A 369 -5.94 17.54 8.92
CA PRO A 369 -6.90 18.36 9.66
C PRO A 369 -7.46 19.54 8.87
N ARG A 370 -6.80 19.99 7.79
CA ARG A 370 -7.29 21.10 6.93
C ARG A 370 -8.20 20.65 5.78
N GLY A 371 -8.49 19.35 5.65
CA GLY A 371 -9.42 18.80 4.64
C GLY A 371 -8.79 17.82 3.67
N GLU A 372 -9.49 17.50 2.58
CA GLU A 372 -9.21 16.34 1.71
C GLU A 372 -7.87 16.42 0.97
N LEU A 373 -7.37 17.64 0.74
CA LEU A 373 -6.13 17.91 0.01
C LEU A 373 -4.94 18.24 0.92
N ASP A 374 -5.15 18.31 2.23
CA ASP A 374 -4.10 18.69 3.17
C ASP A 374 -2.92 17.71 3.11
N GLY A 375 -1.74 18.25 2.77
CA GLY A 375 -0.52 17.46 2.59
C GLY A 375 -0.53 16.51 1.38
N ARG A 376 -1.48 16.62 0.46
CA ARG A 376 -1.55 15.79 -0.75
C ARG A 376 -0.62 16.33 -1.83
N ARG A 377 0.20 15.44 -2.41
CA ARG A 377 1.05 15.76 -3.57
C ARG A 377 0.25 15.57 -4.85
N VAL A 378 -0.10 16.69 -5.50
CA VAL A 378 -1.00 16.71 -6.66
C VAL A 378 -0.22 17.11 -7.90
N VAL A 379 0.04 16.16 -8.80
CA VAL A 379 0.65 16.44 -10.10
C VAL A 379 -0.35 17.14 -10.99
N ILE A 380 0.03 18.29 -11.55
CA ILE A 380 -0.84 19.07 -12.44
C ILE A 380 -0.10 19.33 -13.74
N THR A 381 -0.59 18.74 -14.83
CA THR A 381 -0.01 18.95 -16.16
C THR A 381 -0.60 20.19 -16.84
N GLY A 382 0.22 20.90 -17.62
CA GLY A 382 -0.16 22.19 -18.19
C GLY A 382 -0.34 23.26 -17.10
N ALA A 383 0.41 23.16 -15.99
CA ALA A 383 0.28 24.02 -14.83
C ALA A 383 0.71 25.47 -15.05
N SER A 384 1.41 25.78 -16.14
CA SER A 384 1.97 27.12 -16.36
C SER A 384 0.94 28.18 -16.75
N SER A 385 -0.29 27.80 -17.14
CA SER A 385 -1.31 28.77 -17.54
C SER A 385 -2.73 28.25 -17.44
N GLY A 386 -3.72 29.14 -17.59
CA GLY A 386 -5.14 28.78 -17.74
C GLY A 386 -5.66 27.97 -16.56
N ILE A 387 -6.33 26.83 -16.87
CA ILE A 387 -6.95 25.96 -15.87
C ILE A 387 -5.90 25.39 -14.92
N GLY A 388 -4.76 24.90 -15.46
CA GLY A 388 -3.72 24.26 -14.65
C GLY A 388 -3.12 25.20 -13.61
N ARG A 389 -2.81 26.45 -13.98
CA ARG A 389 -2.33 27.48 -13.04
C ARG A 389 -3.36 27.77 -11.94
N ALA A 390 -4.62 27.99 -12.32
CA ALA A 390 -5.68 28.26 -11.36
C ALA A 390 -5.93 27.07 -10.41
N THR A 391 -5.86 25.84 -10.92
CA THR A 391 -5.94 24.62 -10.10
C THR A 391 -4.77 24.54 -9.12
N ALA A 392 -3.53 24.80 -9.56
CA ALA A 392 -2.36 24.76 -8.69
C ALA A 392 -2.49 25.69 -7.48
N ILE A 393 -2.91 26.94 -7.72
CA ILE A 393 -3.14 27.93 -6.66
C ILE A 393 -4.22 27.45 -5.68
N LYS A 394 -5.34 26.92 -6.18
CA LYS A 394 -6.43 26.41 -5.33
C LYS A 394 -6.04 25.16 -4.55
N VAL A 395 -5.23 24.27 -5.13
CA VAL A 395 -4.69 23.10 -4.42
C VAL A 395 -3.78 23.54 -3.27
N ALA A 396 -2.87 24.49 -3.52
CA ALA A 396 -1.99 25.02 -2.47
C ALA A 396 -2.78 25.72 -1.36
N ALA A 397 -3.78 26.53 -1.71
CA ALA A 397 -4.66 27.19 -0.74
C ALA A 397 -5.47 26.20 0.12
N ALA A 398 -5.78 25.01 -0.43
CA ALA A 398 -6.43 23.92 0.30
C ALA A 398 -5.45 23.04 1.11
N GLY A 399 -4.18 23.44 1.21
CA GLY A 399 -3.15 22.76 1.97
C GLY A 399 -2.42 21.63 1.23
N GLY A 400 -2.72 21.44 -0.06
CA GLY A 400 -2.00 20.50 -0.91
C GLY A 400 -0.65 21.04 -1.37
N VAL A 401 0.15 20.15 -1.96
CA VAL A 401 1.46 20.45 -2.57
C VAL A 401 1.34 20.20 -4.07
N PRO A 402 1.12 21.23 -4.89
CA PRO A 402 1.10 21.10 -6.35
C PRO A 402 2.49 20.74 -6.88
N LEU A 403 2.55 19.69 -7.71
CA LEU A 403 3.73 19.31 -8.49
C LEU A 403 3.48 19.79 -9.92
N LEU A 404 4.10 20.91 -10.29
CA LEU A 404 3.76 21.68 -11.48
C LEU A 404 4.51 21.12 -12.71
N VAL A 405 3.76 20.61 -13.70
CA VAL A 405 4.34 20.00 -14.90
C VAL A 405 3.97 20.79 -16.16
N ALA A 406 4.98 21.28 -16.87
CA ALA A 406 4.88 21.83 -18.22
C ALA A 406 6.28 21.87 -18.85
N ARG A 407 6.39 22.24 -20.14
CA ARG A 407 7.69 22.30 -20.83
C ARG A 407 8.56 23.51 -20.44
N ARG A 408 7.93 24.63 -20.06
CA ARG A 408 8.63 25.90 -19.87
C ARG A 408 8.86 26.13 -18.37
N GLN A 409 10.10 25.90 -17.94
CA GLN A 409 10.49 26.00 -16.53
C GLN A 409 10.19 27.37 -15.93
N HIS A 410 10.60 28.46 -16.57
CA HIS A 410 10.38 29.81 -16.05
C HIS A 410 8.89 30.10 -15.77
N GLU A 411 7.97 29.69 -16.63
CA GLU A 411 6.54 29.92 -16.38
C GLU A 411 6.01 29.09 -15.19
N LEU A 412 6.60 27.94 -14.91
CA LEU A 412 6.25 27.14 -13.74
C LEU A 412 6.79 27.75 -12.46
N GLU A 413 8.02 28.31 -12.52
CA GLU A 413 8.64 29.02 -11.41
C GLU A 413 7.82 30.25 -11.01
N GLU A 414 7.30 31.02 -11.97
CA GLU A 414 6.39 32.14 -11.66
C GLU A 414 5.13 31.70 -10.88
N VAL A 415 4.54 30.55 -11.25
CA VAL A 415 3.37 30.00 -10.56
C VAL A 415 3.75 29.49 -9.18
N ARG A 416 4.90 28.83 -9.04
CA ARG A 416 5.44 28.40 -7.75
C ARG A 416 5.65 29.60 -6.83
N ASP A 417 6.27 30.66 -7.33
CA ASP A 417 6.63 31.83 -6.53
C ASP A 417 5.38 32.59 -6.08
N GLU A 418 4.34 32.67 -6.91
CA GLU A 418 3.02 33.17 -6.50
C GLU A 418 2.39 32.31 -5.38
N ILE A 419 2.47 30.98 -5.49
CA ILE A 419 1.98 30.06 -4.45
C ILE A 419 2.74 30.26 -3.13
N ILE A 420 4.07 30.38 -3.20
CA ILE A 420 4.93 30.61 -2.03
C ILE A 420 4.62 31.97 -1.40
N ALA A 421 4.46 33.02 -2.21
CA ALA A 421 4.07 34.34 -1.73
C ALA A 421 2.71 34.35 -1.02
N ALA A 422 1.80 33.45 -1.40
CA ALA A 422 0.52 33.23 -0.72
C ALA A 422 0.60 32.29 0.50
N GLY A 423 1.81 31.86 0.91
CA GLY A 423 2.05 30.99 2.06
C GLY A 423 1.86 29.49 1.78
N GLY A 424 1.74 29.10 0.52
CA GLY A 424 1.66 27.70 0.09
C GLY A 424 3.03 27.11 -0.26
N THR A 425 3.01 25.86 -0.74
CA THR A 425 4.19 25.12 -1.20
C THR A 425 3.93 24.53 -2.57
N ALA A 426 4.89 24.57 -3.49
CA ALA A 426 4.83 23.90 -4.79
C ALA A 426 6.23 23.52 -5.28
N SER A 427 6.33 22.47 -6.10
CA SER A 427 7.58 22.04 -6.75
C SER A 427 7.41 22.04 -8.28
N VAL A 428 8.50 22.28 -9.01
CA VAL A 428 8.51 22.51 -10.47
C VAL A 428 9.19 21.34 -11.17
N TYR A 429 8.52 20.77 -12.17
CA TYR A 429 9.02 19.63 -12.95
C TYR A 429 8.85 19.91 -14.45
N PRO A 430 9.89 20.47 -15.11
CA PRO A 430 9.89 20.68 -16.55
C PRO A 430 9.87 19.33 -17.28
N ALA A 431 8.85 19.08 -18.10
CA ALA A 431 8.74 17.83 -18.84
C ALA A 431 8.00 18.01 -20.17
N ASP A 432 8.45 17.30 -21.21
CA ASP A 432 7.69 17.09 -22.43
C ASP A 432 6.93 15.76 -22.34
N LEU A 433 5.62 15.83 -22.18
CA LEU A 433 4.77 14.64 -22.06
C LEU A 433 4.69 13.83 -23.37
N THR A 434 5.17 14.38 -24.50
CA THR A 434 5.26 13.62 -25.75
C THR A 434 6.50 12.72 -25.82
N ASP A 435 7.44 12.88 -24.88
CA ASP A 435 8.64 12.05 -24.72
C ASP A 435 8.52 11.15 -23.48
N GLU A 436 8.81 9.86 -23.63
CA GLU A 436 8.68 8.87 -22.56
C GLU A 436 9.80 9.01 -21.51
N GLU A 437 11.04 9.25 -21.95
CA GLU A 437 12.18 9.39 -21.04
C GLU A 437 12.01 10.64 -20.16
N SER A 438 11.52 11.75 -20.75
CA SER A 438 11.16 12.96 -20.00
C SER A 438 10.09 12.71 -18.92
N VAL A 439 9.11 11.84 -19.18
CA VAL A 439 8.06 11.50 -18.21
C VAL A 439 8.63 10.69 -17.05
N HIS A 440 9.41 9.64 -17.33
CA HIS A 440 10.02 8.81 -16.28
C HIS A 440 10.95 9.62 -15.39
N LYS A 441 11.84 10.44 -15.96
CA LYS A 441 12.73 11.33 -15.18
C LYS A 441 11.95 12.27 -14.25
N ALA A 442 10.83 12.82 -14.73
CA ALA A 442 10.00 13.72 -13.92
C ALA A 442 9.32 12.96 -12.77
N VAL A 443 8.76 11.77 -13.02
CA VAL A 443 8.12 10.95 -11.99
C VAL A 443 9.13 10.46 -10.96
N ASP A 444 10.30 9.99 -11.39
CA ASP A 444 11.38 9.56 -10.50
C ASP A 444 11.86 10.70 -9.60
N ALA A 445 12.03 11.91 -10.15
CA ALA A 445 12.38 13.09 -9.38
C ALA A 445 11.29 13.44 -8.34
N MET A 446 10.01 13.40 -8.73
CA MET A 446 8.89 13.65 -7.80
C MET A 446 8.87 12.63 -6.65
N LEU A 447 9.10 11.36 -6.95
CA LEU A 447 9.12 10.28 -5.95
C LEU A 447 10.35 10.39 -5.05
N ALA A 448 11.52 10.74 -5.58
CA ALA A 448 12.72 10.97 -4.79
C ALA A 448 12.59 12.17 -3.84
N GLU A 449 12.03 13.29 -4.31
CA GLU A 449 11.89 14.51 -3.51
C GLU A 449 10.76 14.42 -2.47
N HIS A 450 9.62 13.85 -2.85
CA HIS A 450 8.42 13.88 -2.01
C HIS A 450 8.08 12.55 -1.34
N GLY A 451 8.74 11.45 -1.74
CA GLY A 451 8.45 10.08 -1.29
C GLY A 451 7.11 9.52 -1.77
N ARG A 452 6.22 10.36 -2.33
CA ARG A 452 4.89 9.96 -2.78
C ARG A 452 4.24 10.90 -3.78
N ILE A 453 3.39 10.33 -4.63
CA ILE A 453 2.41 11.04 -5.47
C ILE A 453 1.01 10.59 -5.07
N ASP A 454 0.14 11.53 -4.72
CA ASP A 454 -1.20 11.22 -4.20
C ASP A 454 -2.27 11.32 -5.30
N MET A 455 -2.17 12.34 -6.16
CA MET A 455 -3.17 12.61 -7.19
C MET A 455 -2.52 13.14 -8.47
N LEU A 456 -3.16 12.88 -9.61
CA LEU A 456 -2.71 13.34 -10.92
C LEU A 456 -3.85 14.05 -11.65
N VAL A 457 -3.60 15.26 -12.14
CA VAL A 457 -4.49 16.02 -13.03
C VAL A 457 -3.89 16.09 -14.43
N ASN A 458 -4.42 15.27 -15.34
CA ASN A 458 -4.12 15.34 -16.76
C ASN A 458 -4.92 16.48 -17.42
N ASN A 459 -4.38 17.69 -17.31
CA ASN A 459 -4.93 18.91 -17.89
C ASN A 459 -4.17 19.38 -19.15
N ALA A 460 -2.91 18.98 -19.33
CA ALA A 460 -2.17 19.29 -20.55
C ALA A 460 -2.92 18.79 -21.79
N GLY A 461 -2.90 19.60 -22.84
CA GLY A 461 -3.55 19.25 -24.08
C GLY A 461 -3.41 20.29 -25.16
N ARG A 462 -3.79 19.89 -26.37
CA ARG A 462 -3.81 20.73 -27.56
C ARG A 462 -5.12 20.53 -28.29
N SER A 463 -5.85 21.63 -28.49
CA SER A 463 -7.04 21.64 -29.34
C SER A 463 -6.67 22.04 -30.77
N ILE A 464 -7.15 21.27 -31.73
CA ILE A 464 -7.05 21.57 -33.16
C ILE A 464 -8.47 21.55 -33.72
N ARG A 465 -8.92 22.73 -34.19
CA ARG A 465 -10.21 22.93 -34.85
C ARG A 465 -9.99 23.10 -36.34
N ARG A 466 -10.35 22.11 -37.14
CA ARG A 466 -10.20 22.09 -38.60
C ARG A 466 -11.22 21.13 -39.21
N SER A 467 -11.95 21.57 -40.23
CA SER A 467 -12.85 20.69 -40.99
C SER A 467 -12.11 19.53 -41.66
N ILE A 468 -12.81 18.40 -41.86
CA ILE A 468 -12.25 17.22 -42.55
C ILE A 468 -11.69 17.59 -43.93
N LYS A 469 -12.39 18.45 -44.68
CA LYS A 469 -11.95 18.92 -46.00
C LYS A 469 -10.57 19.60 -45.96
N LEU A 470 -10.28 20.36 -44.91
CA LEU A 470 -8.98 21.04 -44.74
C LEU A 470 -7.91 20.14 -44.08
N SER A 471 -8.27 18.91 -43.72
CA SER A 471 -7.40 17.96 -43.02
C SER A 471 -6.83 16.86 -43.90
N TYR A 472 -7.23 16.74 -45.18
CA TYR A 472 -6.81 15.65 -46.07
C TYR A 472 -5.28 15.51 -46.14
N ASP A 473 -4.56 16.62 -46.30
CA ASP A 473 -3.09 16.62 -46.38
C ASP A 473 -2.41 16.98 -45.05
N ARG A 474 -3.11 16.80 -43.91
CA ARG A 474 -2.65 17.23 -42.58
C ARG A 474 -2.85 16.18 -41.50
N PHE A 475 -2.52 14.94 -41.81
CA PHE A 475 -2.62 13.84 -40.85
C PHE A 475 -1.83 14.11 -39.54
N HIS A 476 -0.71 14.82 -39.62
CA HIS A 476 0.08 15.23 -38.45
C HIS A 476 -0.68 16.10 -37.44
N ASP A 477 -1.81 16.72 -37.80
CA ASP A 477 -2.68 17.37 -36.83
C ASP A 477 -3.30 16.33 -35.86
N TYR A 478 -3.62 15.12 -36.34
CA TYR A 478 -4.12 14.01 -35.53
C TYR A 478 -3.01 13.41 -34.67
N GLU A 479 -1.84 13.16 -35.24
CA GLU A 479 -0.68 12.65 -34.51
C GLU A 479 -0.32 13.57 -33.34
N ARG A 480 -0.29 14.89 -33.58
CA ARG A 480 0.01 15.87 -32.51
C ARG A 480 -1.08 15.94 -31.45
N ALA A 481 -2.35 15.81 -31.81
CA ALA A 481 -3.44 15.76 -30.84
C ALA A 481 -3.34 14.49 -29.97
N MET A 482 -3.11 13.34 -30.59
CA MET A 482 -2.93 12.05 -29.91
C MET A 482 -1.69 12.05 -29.00
N ALA A 483 -0.55 12.55 -29.49
CA ALA A 483 0.71 12.61 -28.76
C ALA A 483 0.57 13.27 -27.39
N ILE A 484 -0.13 14.41 -27.31
CA ILE A 484 -0.28 15.14 -26.05
C ILE A 484 -1.56 14.79 -25.28
N ASN A 485 -2.71 14.69 -25.94
CA ASN A 485 -3.99 14.53 -25.24
C ASN A 485 -4.24 13.10 -24.76
N TYR A 486 -3.65 12.11 -25.44
CA TYR A 486 -3.82 10.69 -25.13
C TYR A 486 -2.51 10.08 -24.65
N PHE A 487 -1.49 9.95 -25.52
CA PHE A 487 -0.25 9.25 -25.18
C PHE A 487 0.48 9.91 -24.00
N GLY A 488 0.58 11.23 -23.96
CA GLY A 488 1.19 11.92 -22.81
C GLY A 488 0.47 11.70 -21.48
N ALA A 489 -0.87 11.67 -21.48
CA ALA A 489 -1.65 11.37 -20.29
C ALA A 489 -1.51 9.90 -19.87
N VAL A 490 -1.55 8.97 -20.84
CA VAL A 490 -1.41 7.52 -20.60
C VAL A 490 -0.03 7.20 -20.05
N ARG A 491 1.05 7.74 -20.63
CA ARG A 491 2.43 7.55 -20.12
C ARG A 491 2.55 7.97 -18.67
N LEU A 492 2.03 9.14 -18.33
CA LEU A 492 2.10 9.66 -16.96
C LEU A 492 1.25 8.82 -16.00
N ILE A 493 0.07 8.35 -16.43
CA ILE A 493 -0.74 7.41 -15.64
C ILE A 493 0.04 6.11 -15.39
N LEU A 494 0.55 5.47 -16.44
CA LEU A 494 1.29 4.21 -16.32
C LEU A 494 2.55 4.35 -15.46
N ALA A 495 3.24 5.50 -15.52
CA ALA A 495 4.41 5.75 -14.69
C ALA A 495 4.08 5.91 -13.19
N VAL A 496 2.91 6.48 -12.83
CA VAL A 496 2.52 6.66 -11.41
C VAL A 496 1.75 5.48 -10.82
N LEU A 497 1.11 4.64 -11.66
CA LEU A 497 0.25 3.55 -11.20
C LEU A 497 0.97 2.53 -10.29
N PRO A 498 2.17 2.02 -10.59
CA PRO A 498 2.85 1.04 -9.73
C PRO A 498 2.99 1.54 -8.29
N HIS A 499 3.48 2.78 -8.13
CA HIS A 499 3.61 3.44 -6.83
C HIS A 499 2.26 3.65 -6.12
N MET A 500 1.21 4.04 -6.85
CA MET A 500 -0.14 4.20 -6.29
C MET A 500 -0.74 2.85 -5.83
N SER A 501 -0.48 1.78 -6.58
CA SER A 501 -0.96 0.42 -6.28
C SER A 501 -0.30 -0.13 -5.03
N GLU A 502 1.02 0.02 -4.90
CA GLU A 502 1.78 -0.35 -3.68
C GLU A 502 1.23 0.37 -2.43
N ARG A 503 0.84 1.64 -2.58
CA ARG A 503 0.31 2.46 -1.48
C ARG A 503 -1.20 2.32 -1.25
N LYS A 504 -1.88 1.50 -2.05
CA LYS A 504 -3.33 1.29 -2.04
C LYS A 504 -4.16 2.59 -2.08
N PHE A 505 -3.61 3.61 -2.76
CA PHE A 505 -4.21 4.93 -2.89
C PHE A 505 -3.67 5.69 -4.10
N GLY A 506 -4.59 6.22 -4.90
CA GLY A 506 -4.32 7.19 -5.95
C GLY A 506 -5.61 7.80 -6.46
N HIS A 507 -5.54 9.03 -6.98
CA HIS A 507 -6.67 9.61 -7.69
C HIS A 507 -6.24 10.32 -8.98
N ILE A 508 -6.84 9.93 -10.10
CA ILE A 508 -6.52 10.45 -11.43
C ILE A 508 -7.70 11.26 -11.95
N VAL A 509 -7.46 12.53 -12.24
CA VAL A 509 -8.42 13.46 -12.83
C VAL A 509 -8.01 13.72 -14.28
N ASN A 510 -8.85 13.30 -15.22
CA ASN A 510 -8.64 13.55 -16.64
C ASN A 510 -9.53 14.70 -17.11
N VAL A 511 -8.90 15.80 -17.58
CA VAL A 511 -9.62 16.92 -18.19
C VAL A 511 -9.90 16.56 -19.64
N SER A 512 -11.12 16.07 -19.87
CA SER A 512 -11.69 15.76 -21.17
C SER A 512 -12.43 16.98 -21.74
N SER A 513 -13.39 16.75 -22.65
CA SER A 513 -14.14 17.81 -23.29
C SER A 513 -15.62 17.47 -23.37
N ILE A 514 -16.48 18.48 -23.19
CA ILE A 514 -17.91 18.37 -23.51
C ILE A 514 -18.17 17.86 -24.94
N GLY A 515 -17.24 18.13 -25.88
CA GLY A 515 -17.32 17.65 -27.26
C GLY A 515 -17.21 16.14 -27.43
N VAL A 516 -16.82 15.39 -26.39
CA VAL A 516 -16.83 13.91 -26.39
C VAL A 516 -18.24 13.37 -26.13
N GLN A 517 -19.11 14.15 -25.48
CA GLN A 517 -20.47 13.72 -25.15
C GLN A 517 -21.42 13.78 -26.35
N GLY A 518 -20.98 14.23 -27.52
CA GLY A 518 -21.79 14.30 -28.73
C GLY A 518 -20.92 14.48 -29.96
N ILE A 519 -21.46 15.09 -31.01
CA ILE A 519 -20.70 15.42 -32.22
C ILE A 519 -20.33 16.89 -32.21
N ALA A 520 -19.03 17.15 -32.33
CA ALA A 520 -18.46 18.47 -32.53
C ALA A 520 -17.77 18.53 -33.91
N PRO A 521 -18.46 18.96 -34.98
CA PRO A 521 -17.85 19.13 -36.29
C PRO A 521 -16.59 20.00 -36.20
N ARG A 522 -15.60 19.73 -37.07
CA ARG A 522 -14.27 20.39 -37.09
C ARG A 522 -13.34 20.04 -35.93
N PHE A 523 -13.75 19.20 -34.98
CA PHE A 523 -12.90 18.78 -33.87
C PHE A 523 -12.46 17.31 -33.94
N SER A 524 -12.47 16.69 -35.11
CA SER A 524 -12.15 15.27 -35.28
C SER A 524 -10.85 14.85 -34.58
N ALA A 525 -9.75 15.56 -34.80
CA ALA A 525 -8.46 15.26 -34.16
C ALA A 525 -8.50 15.43 -32.62
N TYR A 526 -9.11 16.52 -32.14
CA TYR A 526 -9.19 16.82 -30.71
C TYR A 526 -10.15 15.90 -29.97
N ALA A 527 -11.41 15.82 -30.42
CA ALA A 527 -12.46 15.03 -29.79
C ALA A 527 -12.11 13.54 -29.80
N ALA A 528 -11.54 13.00 -30.89
CA ALA A 528 -11.08 11.60 -30.92
C ALA A 528 -9.99 11.33 -29.87
N SER A 529 -9.01 12.23 -29.73
CA SER A 529 -7.94 12.06 -28.74
C SER A 529 -8.45 12.12 -27.28
N LYS A 530 -9.47 12.94 -27.00
CA LYS A 530 -10.11 13.00 -25.67
C LYS A 530 -11.04 11.81 -25.41
N ALA A 531 -11.76 11.34 -26.44
CA ALA A 531 -12.57 10.13 -26.35
C ALA A 531 -11.71 8.87 -26.08
N ALA A 532 -10.53 8.79 -26.70
CA ALA A 532 -9.57 7.71 -26.42
C ALA A 532 -9.12 7.70 -24.95
N LEU A 533 -8.80 8.87 -24.39
CA LEU A 533 -8.45 9.00 -22.97
C LEU A 533 -9.62 8.62 -22.05
N ASP A 534 -10.85 9.03 -22.37
CA ASP A 534 -12.04 8.69 -21.59
C ASP A 534 -12.25 7.18 -21.52
N TYR A 535 -12.15 6.48 -22.65
CA TYR A 535 -12.36 5.04 -22.68
C TYR A 535 -11.25 4.29 -21.94
N PHE A 536 -9.98 4.68 -22.15
CA PHE A 536 -8.85 4.17 -21.38
C PHE A 536 -9.06 4.32 -19.88
N SER A 537 -9.52 5.50 -19.43
CA SER A 537 -9.75 5.80 -18.02
C SER A 537 -10.79 4.87 -17.39
N ARG A 538 -11.83 4.49 -18.13
CA ARG A 538 -12.88 3.58 -17.64
C ARG A 538 -12.37 2.17 -17.42
N ILE A 539 -11.49 1.69 -18.31
CA ILE A 539 -10.84 0.38 -18.20
C ILE A 539 -9.88 0.41 -17.01
N ALA A 540 -8.94 1.36 -17.00
CA ALA A 540 -7.93 1.47 -15.94
C ALA A 540 -8.58 1.59 -14.55
N ALA A 541 -9.62 2.41 -14.40
CA ALA A 541 -10.35 2.55 -13.14
C ALA A 541 -11.01 1.26 -12.64
N THR A 542 -11.36 0.35 -13.55
CA THR A 542 -11.97 -0.94 -13.22
C THR A 542 -10.91 -1.93 -12.78
N GLU A 543 -9.79 -2.00 -13.51
CA GLU A 543 -8.66 -2.89 -13.20
C GLU A 543 -7.96 -2.51 -11.89
N THR A 544 -7.85 -1.22 -11.58
CA THR A 544 -7.16 -0.74 -10.37
C THR A 544 -8.09 -0.53 -9.17
N HIS A 545 -9.34 -1.03 -9.23
CA HIS A 545 -10.33 -0.75 -8.18
C HIS A 545 -9.92 -1.34 -6.81
N GLY A 546 -9.41 -2.58 -6.81
CA GLY A 546 -8.90 -3.25 -5.60
C GLY A 546 -7.67 -2.56 -4.99
N ASP A 547 -6.92 -1.83 -5.81
CA ASP A 547 -5.79 -1.03 -5.37
C ASP A 547 -6.18 0.33 -4.77
N GLY A 548 -7.47 0.65 -4.69
CA GLY A 548 -7.93 1.93 -4.14
C GLY A 548 -7.60 3.15 -5.00
N ILE A 549 -7.27 2.93 -6.27
CA ILE A 549 -7.02 3.98 -7.25
C ILE A 549 -8.34 4.33 -7.93
N THR A 550 -8.69 5.61 -7.95
CA THR A 550 -9.96 6.09 -8.51
C THR A 550 -9.73 7.11 -9.62
N PHE A 551 -10.70 7.23 -10.52
CA PHE A 551 -10.62 8.13 -11.66
C PHE A 551 -11.84 9.06 -11.72
N THR A 552 -11.60 10.31 -12.09
CA THR A 552 -12.64 11.28 -12.46
C THR A 552 -12.39 11.81 -13.85
N THR A 553 -13.36 11.66 -14.75
CA THR A 553 -13.33 12.32 -16.06
C THR A 553 -14.17 13.60 -16.02
N ILE A 554 -13.53 14.74 -16.32
CA ILE A 554 -14.21 16.04 -16.42
C ILE A 554 -14.46 16.36 -17.89
N HIS A 555 -15.72 16.37 -18.30
CA HIS A 555 -16.14 16.86 -19.61
C HIS A 555 -16.20 18.38 -19.58
N MET A 556 -15.02 19.00 -19.72
CA MET A 556 -14.86 20.43 -19.52
C MET A 556 -15.63 21.21 -20.62
N PRO A 557 -16.49 22.17 -20.24
CA PRO A 557 -17.11 23.09 -21.20
C PRO A 557 -16.07 24.08 -21.74
N LEU A 558 -16.45 24.96 -22.67
CA LEU A 558 -15.52 25.97 -23.19
C LEU A 558 -15.04 26.95 -22.10
N VAL A 559 -13.71 27.03 -21.95
CA VAL A 559 -13.03 27.86 -20.95
C VAL A 559 -12.14 28.88 -21.65
N ARG A 560 -12.16 30.13 -21.17
CA ARG A 560 -11.35 31.22 -21.70
C ARG A 560 -9.87 31.09 -21.32
N THR A 561 -9.13 30.30 -22.10
CA THR A 561 -7.69 30.03 -21.93
C THR A 561 -6.90 30.45 -23.17
N PRO A 562 -5.55 30.49 -23.12
CA PRO A 562 -4.73 30.71 -24.31
C PRO A 562 -5.01 29.73 -25.46
N MET A 563 -5.47 28.50 -25.15
CA MET A 563 -5.77 27.46 -26.14
C MET A 563 -6.86 27.87 -27.15
N ILE A 564 -7.91 28.57 -26.70
CA ILE A 564 -9.05 28.93 -27.57
C ILE A 564 -8.88 30.29 -28.24
N ARG A 565 -7.88 31.09 -27.81
CA ARG A 565 -7.61 32.46 -28.28
C ARG A 565 -7.46 32.60 -29.81
N PRO A 566 -6.86 31.63 -30.55
CA PRO A 566 -6.77 31.72 -32.02
C PRO A 566 -8.13 31.61 -32.74
N THR A 567 -9.16 31.07 -32.09
CA THR A 567 -10.49 30.90 -32.69
C THR A 567 -11.42 32.05 -32.28
N LYS A 568 -11.33 33.17 -32.99
CA LYS A 568 -12.05 34.43 -32.71
C LYS A 568 -13.57 34.30 -32.56
N ILE A 569 -14.17 33.27 -33.16
CA ILE A 569 -15.60 33.03 -33.07
C ILE A 569 -16.08 32.78 -31.63
N TYR A 570 -15.20 32.28 -30.75
CA TYR A 570 -15.52 31.99 -29.35
C TYR A 570 -15.57 33.23 -28.45
N ASP A 571 -15.17 34.40 -28.94
CA ASP A 571 -15.40 35.66 -28.21
C ASP A 571 -16.90 35.98 -28.09
N ALA A 572 -17.73 35.44 -28.98
CA ALA A 572 -19.18 35.64 -29.00
C ALA A 572 -19.98 34.61 -28.17
N PHE A 573 -19.34 33.59 -27.58
CA PHE A 573 -20.01 32.53 -26.81
C PHE A 573 -19.79 32.69 -25.30
N PRO A 574 -20.75 32.24 -24.45
CA PRO A 574 -20.54 32.18 -23.02
C PRO A 574 -19.45 31.14 -22.69
N THR A 575 -18.40 31.59 -22.02
CA THR A 575 -17.23 30.77 -21.63
C THR A 575 -17.05 30.82 -20.11
N LYS A 576 -16.65 29.71 -19.49
CA LYS A 576 -16.17 29.75 -18.09
C LYS A 576 -14.82 30.46 -17.99
N SER A 577 -14.55 31.06 -16.83
CA SER A 577 -13.20 31.53 -16.49
C SER A 577 -12.31 30.33 -16.13
N PRO A 578 -10.96 30.47 -16.24
CA PRO A 578 -10.04 29.46 -15.73
C PRO A 578 -10.27 29.13 -14.25
N ASP A 579 -10.65 30.13 -13.45
CA ASP A 579 -10.96 29.97 -12.03
C ASP A 579 -12.17 29.06 -11.78
N GLN A 580 -13.26 29.27 -12.53
CA GLN A 580 -14.46 28.42 -12.48
C GLN A 580 -14.22 27.01 -13.01
N ALA A 581 -13.31 26.86 -13.98
CA ALA A 581 -12.89 25.55 -14.47
C ALA A 581 -12.02 24.83 -13.44
N ALA A 582 -11.15 25.55 -12.74
CA ALA A 582 -10.38 25.03 -11.63
C ALA A 582 -11.28 24.54 -10.49
N ASP A 583 -12.43 25.18 -10.21
CA ASP A 583 -13.41 24.67 -9.24
C ASP A 583 -13.95 23.29 -9.59
N MET A 584 -14.15 23.01 -10.89
CA MET A 584 -14.55 21.67 -11.33
C MET A 584 -13.44 20.64 -11.08
N VAL A 585 -12.17 21.04 -11.23
CA VAL A 585 -11.01 20.19 -10.90
C VAL A 585 -10.89 20.01 -9.39
N MET A 586 -11.10 21.05 -8.59
CA MET A 586 -11.11 20.96 -7.12
C MET A 586 -12.22 20.03 -6.63
N LYS A 587 -13.41 20.10 -7.24
CA LYS A 587 -14.49 19.16 -6.98
C LYS A 587 -14.08 17.72 -7.29
N ALA A 588 -13.42 17.49 -8.44
CA ALA A 588 -12.90 16.18 -8.79
C ALA A 588 -11.91 15.64 -7.74
N LEU A 589 -10.92 16.46 -7.36
CA LEU A 589 -9.89 16.07 -6.40
C LEU A 589 -10.44 15.76 -4.99
N LYS A 590 -11.45 16.52 -4.54
CA LYS A 590 -12.04 16.38 -3.20
C LYS A 590 -13.11 15.28 -3.13
N GLU A 591 -14.10 15.32 -4.03
CA GLU A 591 -15.26 14.43 -3.97
C GLU A 591 -15.06 13.11 -4.75
N ARG A 592 -14.09 13.08 -5.68
CA ARG A 592 -13.73 11.91 -6.52
C ARG A 592 -14.92 11.25 -7.25
N PRO A 593 -15.87 12.01 -7.85
CA PRO A 593 -16.96 11.41 -8.61
C PRO A 593 -16.43 10.75 -9.89
N LYS A 594 -17.07 9.71 -10.42
CA LYS A 594 -16.61 9.10 -11.69
C LYS A 594 -16.63 10.08 -12.87
N HIS A 595 -17.59 11.01 -12.88
CA HIS A 595 -17.83 11.95 -13.97
C HIS A 595 -18.19 13.33 -13.43
N ILE A 596 -17.67 14.36 -14.09
CA ILE A 596 -18.15 15.75 -13.96
C ILE A 596 -18.45 16.28 -15.36
N GLY A 597 -19.62 16.89 -15.55
CA GLY A 597 -20.00 17.53 -16.80
C GLY A 597 -21.13 18.52 -16.58
N THR A 598 -21.63 19.12 -17.66
CA THR A 598 -22.78 20.02 -17.60
C THR A 598 -24.07 19.26 -17.93
N PRO A 599 -25.24 19.69 -17.39
CA PRO A 599 -26.53 19.11 -17.77
C PRO A 599 -26.77 19.16 -19.29
N ALA A 600 -26.32 20.23 -19.94
CA ALA A 600 -26.38 20.37 -21.40
C ALA A 600 -25.56 19.29 -22.11
N GLY A 601 -24.33 19.01 -21.66
CA GLY A 601 -23.49 17.94 -22.18
C GLY A 601 -24.12 16.55 -22.06
N GLN A 602 -24.75 16.27 -20.92
CA GLN A 602 -25.48 15.01 -20.70
C GLN A 602 -26.70 14.88 -21.61
N ALA A 603 -27.46 15.97 -21.79
CA ALA A 603 -28.60 16.00 -22.70
C ALA A 603 -28.18 15.76 -24.17
N ILE A 604 -27.04 16.31 -24.59
CA ILE A 604 -26.47 16.09 -25.93
C ILE A 604 -26.16 14.60 -26.14
N GLY A 605 -25.48 13.95 -25.18
CA GLY A 605 -25.15 12.53 -25.29
C GLY A 605 -26.37 11.64 -25.32
N LEU A 606 -27.39 11.97 -24.51
CA LEU A 606 -28.67 11.26 -24.54
C LEU A 606 -29.38 11.45 -25.88
N ALA A 607 -29.44 12.69 -26.39
CA ALA A 607 -30.06 12.99 -27.68
C ALA A 607 -29.37 12.26 -28.84
N TYR A 608 -28.04 12.18 -28.83
CA TYR A 608 -27.28 11.43 -29.83
C TYR A 608 -27.53 9.93 -29.73
N THR A 609 -27.63 9.39 -28.51
CA THR A 609 -27.97 7.97 -28.27
C THR A 609 -29.37 7.62 -28.76
N LEU A 610 -30.35 8.50 -28.55
CA LEU A 610 -31.74 8.24 -28.91
C LEU A 610 -32.07 8.58 -30.37
N THR A 611 -31.44 9.62 -30.92
CA THR A 611 -31.80 10.20 -32.23
C THR A 611 -30.57 10.64 -33.04
N PRO A 612 -29.66 9.71 -33.41
CA PRO A 612 -28.41 10.05 -34.09
C PRO A 612 -28.63 10.81 -35.41
N GLY A 613 -29.55 10.38 -36.27
CA GLY A 613 -29.79 11.05 -37.57
C GLY A 613 -30.33 12.48 -37.44
N LEU A 614 -31.17 12.77 -36.44
CA LEU A 614 -31.67 14.13 -36.19
C LEU A 614 -30.57 15.03 -35.63
N THR A 615 -29.78 14.50 -34.70
CA THR A 615 -28.66 15.24 -34.11
C THR A 615 -27.58 15.53 -35.15
N ASP A 616 -27.30 14.61 -36.08
CA ASP A 616 -26.44 14.82 -37.25
C ASP A 616 -26.95 15.95 -38.15
N ALA A 617 -28.24 15.96 -38.46
CA ALA A 617 -28.86 16.99 -39.29
C ALA A 617 -28.75 18.37 -38.65
N VAL A 618 -29.01 18.48 -37.33
CA VAL A 618 -28.85 19.72 -36.57
C VAL A 618 -27.37 20.14 -36.53
N ALA A 619 -26.47 19.19 -36.29
CA ALA A 619 -25.03 19.44 -36.25
C ALA A 619 -24.51 19.96 -37.62
N TYR A 620 -25.02 19.40 -38.71
CA TYR A 620 -24.68 19.84 -40.07
C TYR A 620 -25.12 21.26 -40.37
N GLN A 621 -26.31 21.68 -39.91
CA GLN A 621 -26.74 23.07 -40.10
C GLN A 621 -25.82 24.05 -39.37
N GLY A 622 -25.41 23.75 -38.14
CA GLY A 622 -24.45 24.61 -37.45
C GLY A 622 -23.06 24.60 -38.10
N PHE A 623 -22.59 23.47 -38.63
CA PHE A 623 -21.35 23.39 -39.41
C PHE A 623 -21.35 24.33 -40.64
N ARG A 624 -22.50 24.50 -41.30
CA ARG A 624 -22.68 25.44 -42.43
C ARG A 624 -22.69 26.89 -41.98
N VAL A 625 -23.25 27.18 -40.82
CA VAL A 625 -23.37 28.54 -40.28
C VAL A 625 -22.04 29.06 -39.73
N PHE A 626 -21.18 28.18 -39.18
CA PHE A 626 -19.93 28.58 -38.54
C PHE A 626 -18.69 28.06 -39.31
N PRO A 627 -17.92 28.95 -39.97
CA PRO A 627 -16.78 28.56 -40.83
C PRO A 627 -15.53 28.11 -40.04
N ASP A 628 -14.52 27.60 -40.79
CA ASP A 628 -13.17 27.38 -40.26
C ASP A 628 -12.54 28.72 -39.84
N SER A 629 -11.68 28.70 -38.82
CA SER A 629 -10.97 29.91 -38.40
C SER A 629 -9.85 30.25 -39.38
N ALA A 630 -9.39 31.51 -39.39
CA ALA A 630 -8.22 31.93 -40.16
C ALA A 630 -6.97 31.11 -39.79
N ALA A 631 -6.83 30.73 -38.51
CA ALA A 631 -5.76 29.85 -38.03
C ALA A 631 -5.82 28.42 -38.61
N ALA A 632 -6.98 27.99 -39.10
CA ALA A 632 -7.17 26.73 -39.80
C ALA A 632 -7.03 26.84 -41.33
N GLY A 633 -6.68 28.02 -41.87
CA GLY A 633 -6.58 28.23 -43.33
C GLY A 633 -7.92 28.41 -44.04
N GLY A 634 -9.00 28.69 -43.29
CA GLY A 634 -10.29 29.06 -43.89
C GLY A 634 -10.18 30.41 -44.61
N GLY A 635 -10.73 30.50 -45.83
CA GLY A 635 -10.86 31.76 -46.56
C GLY A 635 -11.63 32.76 -45.71
N GLY A 636 -10.99 33.89 -45.39
CA GLY A 636 -11.44 34.89 -44.41
C GLY A 636 -12.72 35.65 -44.78
N GLY A 637 -13.84 34.94 -44.97
CA GLY A 637 -15.16 35.51 -45.21
C GLY A 637 -15.77 36.25 -44.00
N LEU A 638 -15.06 36.31 -42.88
CA LEU A 638 -15.36 37.20 -41.76
C LEU A 638 -14.09 37.97 -41.39
N LYS A 639 -13.95 39.17 -41.99
CA LYS A 639 -13.00 40.19 -41.54
C LYS A 639 -13.48 40.72 -40.19
N ILE A 640 -13.09 40.06 -39.10
CA ILE A 640 -13.27 40.60 -37.75
C ILE A 640 -12.04 41.47 -37.43
N GLY A 641 -12.01 42.67 -38.03
CA GLY A 641 -11.14 43.77 -37.66
C GLY A 641 -11.91 44.80 -36.82
N LYS A 642 -11.22 45.62 -36.03
CA LYS A 642 -11.81 46.69 -35.20
C LYS A 642 -12.80 47.53 -36.04
N GLY A 643 -14.11 47.30 -35.88
CA GLY A 643 -15.12 48.12 -36.56
C GLY A 643 -16.51 47.47 -36.74
N GLU A 644 -16.63 46.18 -37.04
CA GLU A 644 -17.95 45.61 -37.41
C GLU A 644 -18.21 44.25 -36.74
N GLN A 645 -19.10 44.25 -35.74
CA GLN A 645 -19.52 43.07 -34.98
C GLN A 645 -20.86 42.53 -35.48
N HIS A 646 -20.96 41.78 -36.58
CA HIS A 646 -22.21 41.03 -36.81
C HIS A 646 -21.98 39.62 -37.39
N LEU A 647 -22.11 38.62 -36.52
CA LEU A 647 -22.64 37.30 -36.90
C LEU A 647 -24.00 37.51 -37.57
N SER A 648 -24.37 36.70 -38.57
CA SER A 648 -25.71 36.79 -39.17
C SER A 648 -26.81 36.69 -38.09
N ARG A 649 -27.97 37.32 -38.29
CA ARG A 649 -29.08 37.24 -37.31
C ARG A 649 -29.42 35.79 -36.93
N ALA A 650 -29.33 34.88 -37.89
CA ALA A 650 -29.49 33.44 -37.67
C ALA A 650 -28.36 32.85 -36.80
N ALA A 651 -27.10 33.21 -37.03
CA ALA A 651 -25.97 32.77 -36.22
C ALA A 651 -26.01 33.32 -34.78
N MET A 652 -26.46 34.57 -34.57
CA MET A 652 -26.67 35.13 -33.24
C MET A 652 -27.82 34.46 -32.48
N ALA A 653 -28.94 34.17 -33.16
CA ALA A 653 -30.05 33.42 -32.57
C ALA A 653 -29.64 32.00 -32.20
N LEU A 654 -28.91 31.30 -33.09
CA LEU A 654 -28.41 29.95 -32.85
C LEU A 654 -27.38 29.92 -31.71
N ALA A 655 -26.46 30.90 -31.64
CA ALA A 655 -25.48 31.00 -30.54
C ALA A 655 -26.13 31.26 -29.18
N ARG A 656 -27.23 32.02 -29.14
CA ARG A 656 -28.04 32.24 -27.91
C ARG A 656 -28.85 31.01 -27.51
N LEU A 657 -29.35 30.23 -28.46
CA LEU A 657 -30.13 29.01 -28.23
C LEU A 657 -29.27 27.77 -27.91
N SER A 658 -28.03 27.73 -28.41
CA SER A 658 -27.09 26.61 -28.22
C SER A 658 -26.08 26.86 -27.09
N ARG A 659 -26.54 27.41 -25.96
CA ARG A 659 -25.69 27.65 -24.77
C ARG A 659 -25.04 26.33 -24.31
N GLY A 660 -23.73 26.24 -24.48
CA GLY A 660 -22.92 25.05 -24.12
C GLY A 660 -22.61 24.09 -25.28
N PHE A 661 -23.17 24.32 -26.46
CA PHE A 661 -22.77 23.63 -27.70
C PHE A 661 -21.68 24.45 -28.40
N HIS A 662 -20.61 23.82 -28.88
CA HIS A 662 -19.50 24.51 -29.53
C HIS A 662 -19.40 24.06 -30.99
N TRP A 663 -19.39 25.03 -31.89
CA TRP A 663 -19.40 24.85 -33.35
C TRP A 663 -18.02 25.09 -33.98
#